data_AF-A0A7V4N4D9-F1
#
_entry.id   AF-A0A7V4N4D9-F1
#
_cell.length_a   1.000
_cell.length_b   1.000
_cell.length_c   1.000
_cell.angle_alpha   90.00
_cell.angle_beta   90.00
_cell.angle_gamma   90.00
#
_symmetry.space_group_name_H-M   'P 1'
#
loop_
_entity.id
_entity.type
_entity.pdbx_description
1 polymer ?
#
loop_
_entity_poly.entity_id
_entity_poly.type
_entity_poly.pdbx_seq_one_letter_code
_entity_poly.pdbx_strand_id
1 'polypeptide(L)'
;MKKIAKFVSNFSWFLIILFIIITLFLGYFTKYIKVQAELVTGLPDNLPEVIAYNKVKEIFPSNDVIFVILESDSIFSLKYLQKIYDLTEEFLFISGIKDVLSLASASKIKGEKEGISIIPLMEERPKKEKDVERIKNLVSGDEFFEEMLIGKNKKSTGILLILEKDLSEEEIINLYRNINKIVKKYENPERIFISGKRVTEALIAEHITKDLRKLFPLSIIVSMILLFLFLGSIRGMILPILTVFLSATWMMGIQGLLKIPIGMESSLLPMLLVAIGTAYGIHLIHQFNEEIKRINDKKIAVYNTIIKRGNAVLIAGLTTVAGFYSLITQNIKTIKTFGILNGSGVLVTLLISIILIPSFLNILKVKKEDKRENKLFNKFLENSGNLIVKYYHIFLLIAVLLILFGIIGIPKIKTFSDEIENFDKKSEIRIATEYINKNYFGITPLTILFETDEEDGFKNPNLLLKIDSIINFAEKIPYVGKSMAISSFIKRLYKALNQDKPEFYKIPKDKNLVSQLIFLYSMAGDPSDFESMVTSDFKKANATIFIKTSNTEILKEIVKKIKDYSKRIIDRENIKMSITGNARLFIIMDNLIVKGQILSLISAFILVFSITSLILRSLRAGLLSFIPMFVTVITNFGIMGFFNFALTHSTSIVASIAIGIG
;
A
#
# COMPACT_ATOMS: atom_id res chain seq x y z
N MET A 1 30.55 -11.45 -27.32
CA MET A 1 31.51 -10.37 -27.02
C MET A 1 32.36 -9.88 -28.19
N LYS A 2 33.14 -10.69 -28.91
CA LYS A 2 34.01 -10.18 -30.01
C LYS A 2 33.28 -9.30 -31.05
N LYS A 3 32.08 -9.72 -31.50
CA LYS A 3 31.24 -8.94 -32.43
C LYS A 3 30.80 -7.60 -31.82
N ILE A 4 30.33 -7.61 -30.57
CA ILE A 4 29.93 -6.41 -29.82
C ILE A 4 31.11 -5.45 -29.68
N ALA A 5 32.29 -5.96 -29.30
CA ALA A 5 33.49 -5.16 -29.17
C ALA A 5 33.87 -4.46 -30.48
N LYS A 6 33.90 -5.19 -31.60
CA LYS A 6 34.18 -4.61 -32.92
C LYS A 6 33.15 -3.55 -33.33
N PHE A 7 31.87 -3.80 -33.05
CA PHE A 7 30.80 -2.87 -33.36
C PHE A 7 30.90 -1.58 -32.54
N VAL A 8 31.03 -1.69 -31.21
CA VAL A 8 31.17 -0.55 -30.29
C VAL A 8 32.40 0.31 -30.61
N SER A 9 33.54 -0.31 -30.91
CA SER A 9 34.78 0.38 -31.26
C SER A 9 34.73 1.12 -32.62
N ASN A 10 33.86 0.71 -33.54
CA ASN A 10 33.76 1.30 -34.88
C ASN A 10 32.65 2.35 -34.99
N PHE A 11 31.56 2.23 -34.22
CA PHE A 11 30.36 3.07 -34.36
C PHE A 11 30.04 3.92 -33.11
N SER A 12 31.06 4.29 -32.32
CA SER A 12 30.87 4.95 -31.01
C SER A 12 30.00 6.23 -31.07
N TRP A 13 30.20 7.10 -32.07
CA TRP A 13 29.40 8.33 -32.23
C TRP A 13 27.93 8.05 -32.55
N PHE A 14 27.68 7.13 -33.48
CA PHE A 14 26.32 6.71 -33.85
C PHE A 14 25.56 6.17 -32.64
N LEU A 15 26.22 5.33 -31.82
CA LEU A 15 25.61 4.75 -30.62
C LEU A 15 25.27 5.82 -29.58
N ILE A 16 26.15 6.79 -29.34
CA ILE A 16 25.86 7.88 -28.39
C ILE A 16 24.65 8.70 -28.86
N ILE A 17 24.59 9.07 -30.14
CA ILE A 17 23.47 9.83 -30.71
C ILE A 17 22.16 9.04 -30.60
N LEU A 18 22.19 7.75 -30.95
CA LEU A 18 21.03 6.86 -30.85
C LEU A 18 20.50 6.81 -29.40
N PHE A 19 21.39 6.69 -28.41
CA PHE A 19 20.99 6.63 -27.01
C PHE A 19 20.39 7.96 -26.55
N ILE A 20 20.92 9.10 -26.99
CA ILE A 20 20.35 10.42 -26.71
C ILE A 20 18.93 10.51 -27.29
N ILE A 21 18.71 10.08 -28.54
CA ILE A 21 17.39 10.11 -29.19
C ILE A 21 16.39 9.25 -28.42
N ILE A 22 16.75 8.00 -28.07
CA ILE A 22 15.88 7.11 -27.30
C ILE A 22 15.56 7.72 -25.93
N THR A 23 16.54 8.37 -25.30
CA THR A 23 16.36 9.03 -24.00
C THR A 23 15.40 10.20 -24.10
N LEU A 24 15.51 11.05 -25.12
CA LEU A 24 14.57 12.16 -25.33
C LEU A 24 13.16 11.64 -25.61
N PHE A 25 13.03 10.59 -26.42
CA PHE A 25 11.75 9.97 -26.72
C PHE A 25 11.08 9.37 -25.47
N LEU A 26 11.78 8.51 -24.73
CA LEU A 26 11.22 7.90 -23.50
C LEU A 26 11.07 8.93 -22.37
N GLY A 27 11.99 9.89 -22.26
CA GLY A 27 11.92 10.98 -21.31
C GLY A 27 10.64 11.81 -21.46
N TYR A 28 10.16 12.02 -22.68
CA TYR A 28 8.88 12.70 -22.93
C TYR A 28 7.69 12.01 -22.27
N PHE A 29 7.67 10.68 -22.22
CA PHE A 29 6.56 9.92 -21.64
C PHE A 29 6.52 9.93 -20.10
N THR A 30 7.60 10.38 -19.44
CA THR A 30 7.64 10.47 -17.98
C THR A 30 6.57 11.41 -17.40
N LYS A 31 6.07 12.38 -18.19
CA LYS A 31 4.98 13.28 -17.76
C LYS A 31 3.62 12.61 -17.59
N TYR A 32 3.45 11.40 -18.13
CA TYR A 32 2.19 10.64 -18.03
C TYR A 32 2.17 9.66 -16.84
N ILE A 33 3.22 9.67 -16.04
CA ILE A 33 3.31 8.86 -14.83
C ILE A 33 2.30 9.36 -13.80
N LYS A 34 1.51 8.45 -13.25
CA LYS A 34 0.64 8.68 -12.09
C LYS A 34 1.16 7.90 -10.89
N VAL A 35 0.97 8.42 -9.69
CA VAL A 35 1.23 7.68 -8.45
C VAL A 35 -0.07 6.94 -8.06
N GLN A 36 0.06 5.78 -7.42
CA GLN A 36 -1.07 5.03 -6.87
C GLN A 36 -0.70 4.44 -5.51
N ALA A 37 -1.42 4.81 -4.46
CA ALA A 37 -1.16 4.34 -3.10
C ALA A 37 -2.09 3.22 -2.61
N GLU A 38 -3.16 2.90 -3.33
CA GLU A 38 -4.17 1.92 -2.86
C GLU A 38 -3.64 0.47 -2.86
N LEU A 39 -3.52 -0.13 -1.67
CA LEU A 39 -3.01 -1.49 -1.50
C LEU A 39 -3.88 -2.57 -2.15
N VAL A 40 -5.21 -2.41 -2.11
CA VAL A 40 -6.17 -3.42 -2.60
C VAL A 40 -6.04 -3.64 -4.11
N THR A 41 -5.64 -2.62 -4.86
CA THR A 41 -5.43 -2.71 -6.32
C THR A 41 -4.27 -3.64 -6.71
N GLY A 42 -3.43 -4.02 -5.73
CA GLY A 42 -2.40 -5.03 -5.90
C GLY A 42 -2.93 -6.46 -5.97
N LEU A 43 -4.17 -6.73 -5.55
CA LEU A 43 -4.74 -8.08 -5.63
C LEU A 43 -5.08 -8.46 -7.09
N PRO A 44 -5.00 -9.76 -7.47
CA PRO A 44 -5.48 -10.23 -8.76
C PRO A 44 -6.99 -10.07 -8.95
N ASP A 45 -7.37 -9.54 -10.11
CA ASP A 45 -8.76 -9.25 -10.48
C ASP A 45 -9.64 -10.52 -10.60
N ASN A 46 -9.02 -11.68 -10.81
CA ASN A 46 -9.72 -12.97 -10.98
C ASN A 46 -10.04 -13.71 -9.67
N LEU A 47 -9.66 -13.16 -8.52
CA LEU A 47 -9.96 -13.79 -7.23
C LEU A 47 -11.46 -13.66 -6.91
N PRO A 48 -12.12 -14.73 -6.43
CA PRO A 48 -13.55 -14.68 -6.06
C PRO A 48 -13.89 -13.55 -5.09
N GLU A 49 -13.01 -13.25 -4.15
CA GLU A 49 -13.24 -12.19 -3.17
C GLU A 49 -13.07 -10.77 -3.74
N VAL A 50 -12.18 -10.59 -4.72
CA VAL A 50 -12.04 -9.31 -5.46
C VAL A 50 -13.25 -9.11 -6.37
N ILE A 51 -13.71 -10.16 -7.04
CA ILE A 51 -14.94 -10.14 -7.84
C ILE A 51 -16.14 -9.79 -6.95
N ALA A 52 -16.26 -10.43 -5.77
CA ALA A 52 -17.32 -10.12 -4.81
C ALA A 52 -17.23 -8.68 -4.29
N TYR A 53 -16.02 -8.17 -4.01
CA TYR A 53 -15.80 -6.79 -3.60
C TYR A 53 -16.27 -5.79 -4.68
N ASN A 54 -15.82 -6.00 -5.92
CA ASN A 54 -16.20 -5.15 -7.05
C ASN A 54 -17.70 -5.22 -7.33
N LYS A 55 -18.30 -6.42 -7.25
CA LYS A 55 -19.75 -6.61 -7.38
C LYS A 55 -20.53 -5.83 -6.31
N VAL A 56 -20.08 -5.86 -5.05
CA VAL A 56 -20.72 -5.06 -3.98
C VAL A 56 -20.55 -3.56 -4.27
N LYS A 57 -19.36 -3.11 -4.67
CA LYS A 57 -19.11 -1.70 -4.99
C LYS A 57 -19.95 -1.19 -6.17
N GLU A 58 -20.25 -2.06 -7.13
CA GLU A 58 -21.10 -1.77 -8.29
C GLU A 58 -22.59 -1.70 -7.91
N ILE A 59 -23.07 -2.64 -7.09
CA ILE A 59 -24.48 -2.72 -6.69
C ILE A 59 -24.82 -1.69 -5.61
N PHE A 60 -23.90 -1.47 -4.66
CA PHE A 60 -24.03 -0.57 -3.52
C PHE A 60 -22.91 0.47 -3.55
N PRO A 61 -22.97 1.45 -4.47
CA PRO A 61 -21.92 2.46 -4.60
C PRO A 61 -21.89 3.36 -3.36
N SER A 62 -20.90 3.19 -2.50
CA SER A 62 -20.65 4.07 -1.37
C SER A 62 -19.70 5.20 -1.75
N ASN A 63 -19.98 6.41 -1.26
CA ASN A 63 -19.02 7.50 -1.30
C ASN A 63 -17.89 7.23 -0.28
N ASP A 64 -16.67 7.64 -0.61
CA ASP A 64 -15.57 7.65 0.35
C ASP A 64 -15.81 8.73 1.41
N VAL A 65 -15.26 8.54 2.62
CA VAL A 65 -15.48 9.45 3.75
C VAL A 65 -14.16 9.86 4.38
N ILE A 66 -14.04 11.15 4.72
CA ILE A 66 -13.01 11.68 5.61
C ILE A 66 -13.64 11.92 6.98
N PHE A 67 -12.97 11.43 8.03
CA PHE A 67 -13.35 11.65 9.41
C PHE A 67 -12.59 12.85 9.96
N VAL A 68 -13.34 13.86 10.43
CA VAL A 68 -12.82 14.97 11.23
C VAL A 68 -13.38 14.84 12.64
N ILE A 69 -12.53 14.67 13.64
CA ILE A 69 -12.96 14.50 15.03
C ILE A 69 -12.57 15.72 15.83
N LEU A 70 -13.51 16.25 16.61
CA LEU A 70 -13.25 17.32 17.55
C LEU A 70 -13.34 16.79 18.97
N GLU A 71 -12.22 16.81 19.70
CA GLU A 71 -12.14 16.43 21.11
C GLU A 71 -12.25 17.66 22.02
N SER A 72 -13.12 17.59 23.02
CA SER A 72 -13.36 18.62 24.03
C SER A 72 -13.73 17.99 25.38
N ASP A 73 -13.50 18.71 26.48
CA ASP A 73 -13.97 18.28 27.80
C ASP A 73 -15.50 18.32 27.93
N SER A 74 -16.18 19.18 27.16
CA SER A 74 -17.65 19.25 27.11
C SER A 74 -18.16 19.46 25.68
N ILE A 75 -18.70 18.39 25.11
CA ILE A 75 -19.28 18.39 23.76
C ILE A 75 -20.69 19.02 23.70
N PHE A 76 -21.32 19.26 24.85
CA PHE A 76 -22.63 19.91 24.96
C PHE A 76 -22.48 21.27 25.63
N SER A 77 -21.73 22.16 24.96
CA SER A 77 -21.66 23.58 25.31
C SER A 77 -22.06 24.42 24.11
N LEU A 78 -22.63 25.61 24.35
CA LEU A 78 -23.06 26.50 23.28
C LEU A 78 -21.92 26.82 22.30
N LYS A 79 -20.72 27.14 22.82
CA LYS A 79 -19.53 27.42 22.00
C LYS A 79 -19.09 26.22 21.16
N TYR A 80 -19.15 25.02 21.72
CA TYR A 80 -18.74 23.81 21.01
C TYR A 80 -19.72 23.45 19.88
N LEU A 81 -21.03 23.48 20.13
CA LEU A 81 -22.02 23.18 19.10
C LEU A 81 -22.06 24.25 18.01
N GLN A 82 -21.83 25.51 18.36
CA GLN A 82 -21.58 26.58 17.38
C GLN A 82 -20.36 26.28 16.50
N LYS A 83 -19.25 25.84 17.10
CA LYS A 83 -18.05 25.44 16.35
C LYS A 83 -18.31 24.27 15.41
N ILE A 84 -19.07 23.25 15.83
CA ILE A 84 -19.47 22.14 14.96
C ILE A 84 -20.34 22.62 13.79
N TYR A 85 -21.29 23.51 14.05
CA TYR A 85 -22.12 24.13 13.02
C TYR A 85 -21.26 24.91 12.02
N ASP A 86 -20.41 25.82 12.50
CA ASP A 86 -19.57 26.68 11.68
C ASP A 86 -18.60 25.86 10.81
N LEU A 87 -18.02 24.79 11.36
CA LEU A 87 -17.19 23.84 10.60
C LEU A 87 -17.98 23.07 9.54
N THR A 88 -19.19 22.62 9.88
CA THR A 88 -20.06 21.88 8.94
C THR A 88 -20.39 22.73 7.73
N GLU A 89 -20.78 23.98 7.95
CA GLU A 89 -21.04 24.96 6.88
C GLU A 89 -19.78 25.23 6.06
N GLU A 90 -18.63 25.51 6.68
CA GLU A 90 -17.37 25.76 5.94
C GLU A 90 -16.95 24.54 5.10
N PHE A 91 -17.17 23.32 5.58
CA PHE A 91 -16.83 22.11 4.84
C PHE A 91 -17.76 21.86 3.64
N LEU A 92 -19.06 22.18 3.74
CA LEU A 92 -20.00 22.02 2.62
C LEU A 92 -19.61 22.85 1.38
N PHE A 93 -18.89 23.96 1.55
CA PHE A 93 -18.42 24.79 0.44
C PHE A 93 -17.10 24.33 -0.20
N ILE A 94 -16.47 23.27 0.30
CA ILE A 94 -15.22 22.77 -0.28
C ILE A 94 -15.52 21.89 -1.49
N SER A 95 -14.99 22.27 -2.65
CA SER A 95 -15.05 21.45 -3.87
C SER A 95 -14.47 20.05 -3.63
N GLY A 96 -15.19 19.02 -4.08
CA GLY A 96 -14.88 17.61 -3.86
C GLY A 96 -15.58 17.00 -2.63
N ILE A 97 -16.29 17.80 -1.82
CA ILE A 97 -17.19 17.30 -0.77
C ILE A 97 -18.61 17.31 -1.33
N LYS A 98 -19.23 16.13 -1.40
CA LYS A 98 -20.62 15.94 -1.81
C LYS A 98 -21.57 16.38 -0.70
N ASP A 99 -21.27 15.99 0.53
CA ASP A 99 -22.13 16.23 1.69
C ASP A 99 -21.32 16.12 3.00
N VAL A 100 -21.87 16.63 4.10
CA VAL A 100 -21.24 16.60 5.43
C VAL A 100 -22.23 16.08 6.45
N LEU A 101 -21.90 14.98 7.11
CA LEU A 101 -22.70 14.43 8.20
C LEU A 101 -22.05 14.74 9.56
N SER A 102 -22.71 15.56 10.36
CA SER A 102 -22.27 15.97 11.70
C SER A 102 -23.47 16.14 12.63
N LEU A 103 -23.24 16.51 13.90
CA LEU A 103 -24.36 16.90 14.77
C LEU A 103 -25.14 18.13 14.26
N ALA A 104 -24.56 18.94 13.38
CA ALA A 104 -25.23 20.11 12.81
C ALA A 104 -26.15 19.76 11.65
N SER A 105 -25.75 18.82 10.78
CA SER A 105 -26.55 18.40 9.61
C SER A 105 -27.41 17.17 9.85
N ALA A 106 -27.08 16.35 10.85
CA ALA A 106 -27.83 15.13 11.13
C ALA A 106 -29.27 15.43 11.59
N SER A 107 -30.15 14.48 11.32
CA SER A 107 -31.55 14.54 11.70
C SER A 107 -31.98 13.31 12.47
N LYS A 108 -32.98 13.47 13.34
CA LYS A 108 -33.62 12.39 14.09
C LYS A 108 -34.94 12.01 13.45
N ILE A 109 -35.14 10.70 13.29
CA ILE A 109 -36.43 10.13 12.87
C ILE A 109 -37.36 10.12 14.08
N LYS A 110 -38.54 10.73 13.96
CA LYS A 110 -39.56 10.76 15.00
C LYS A 110 -40.90 10.26 14.46
N GLY A 111 -41.60 9.45 15.23
CA GLY A 111 -42.99 9.08 14.93
C GLY A 111 -43.97 10.18 15.34
N GLU A 112 -44.89 10.50 14.45
CA GLU A 112 -46.03 11.40 14.67
C GLU A 112 -47.35 10.67 14.42
N LYS A 113 -48.48 11.31 14.76
CA LYS A 113 -49.81 10.70 14.58
C LYS A 113 -50.12 10.36 13.12
N GLU A 114 -49.56 11.14 12.18
CA GLU A 114 -49.83 11.04 10.75
C GLU A 114 -48.72 10.29 9.98
N GLY A 115 -47.64 9.88 10.64
CA GLY A 115 -46.54 9.16 10.00
C GLY A 115 -45.18 9.35 10.67
N ILE A 116 -44.14 9.49 9.85
CA ILE A 116 -42.75 9.71 10.28
C ILE A 116 -42.36 11.14 9.91
N SER A 117 -41.72 11.86 10.82
CA SER A 117 -41.10 13.16 10.56
C SER A 117 -39.58 13.09 10.79
N ILE A 118 -38.85 13.90 10.02
CA ILE A 118 -37.40 14.04 10.14
C ILE A 118 -37.11 15.39 10.78
N ILE A 119 -36.55 15.36 11.98
CA ILE A 119 -36.30 16.55 12.77
C ILE A 119 -34.80 16.84 12.75
N PRO A 120 -34.35 17.95 12.16
CA PRO A 120 -32.94 18.34 12.19
C PRO A 120 -32.47 18.58 13.63
N LEU A 121 -31.27 18.07 13.93
CA LEU A 121 -30.65 18.30 15.23
C LEU A 121 -30.32 19.80 15.41
N MET A 122 -29.91 20.49 14.36
CA MET A 122 -29.72 21.94 14.33
C MET A 122 -30.39 22.53 13.09
N GLU A 123 -31.41 23.36 13.26
CA GLU A 123 -32.04 24.12 12.16
C GLU A 123 -31.24 25.38 11.82
N GLU A 124 -30.71 26.01 12.87
CA GLU A 124 -29.86 27.19 12.79
C GLU A 124 -28.68 27.01 13.75
N ARG A 125 -27.65 27.82 13.55
CA ARG A 125 -26.54 27.99 14.49
C ARG A 125 -27.09 28.24 15.91
N PRO A 126 -26.77 27.39 16.92
CA PRO A 126 -27.30 27.51 18.28
C PRO A 126 -27.03 28.89 18.90
N LYS A 127 -28.02 29.52 19.55
CA LYS A 127 -27.92 30.88 20.11
C LYS A 127 -28.05 30.91 21.63
N LYS A 128 -28.73 29.94 22.24
CA LYS A 128 -29.05 29.90 23.67
C LYS A 128 -28.80 28.51 24.26
N GLU A 129 -28.60 28.43 25.58
CA GLU A 129 -28.41 27.15 26.29
C GLU A 129 -29.61 26.20 26.14
N LYS A 130 -30.82 26.72 25.94
CA LYS A 130 -32.00 25.91 25.63
C LYS A 130 -31.85 25.09 24.34
N ASP A 131 -31.12 25.62 23.36
CA ASP A 131 -30.85 24.91 22.10
C ASP A 131 -29.91 23.72 22.35
N VAL A 132 -28.89 23.93 23.20
CA VAL A 132 -27.94 22.89 23.63
C VAL A 132 -28.68 21.76 24.35
N GLU A 133 -29.58 22.09 25.27
CA GLU A 133 -30.37 21.12 26.02
C GLU A 133 -31.31 20.32 25.09
N ARG A 134 -31.92 20.98 24.10
CA ARG A 134 -32.72 20.32 23.05
C ARG A 134 -31.88 19.30 22.29
N ILE A 135 -30.73 19.71 21.78
CA ILE A 135 -29.82 18.85 21.00
C ILE A 135 -29.38 17.66 21.85
N LYS A 136 -28.94 17.92 23.08
CA LYS A 136 -28.54 16.88 24.04
C LYS A 136 -29.65 15.86 24.26
N ASN A 137 -30.89 16.29 24.46
CA ASN A 137 -32.02 15.39 24.68
C ASN A 137 -32.39 14.58 23.42
N LEU A 138 -32.19 15.14 22.22
CA LEU A 138 -32.45 14.42 20.97
C LEU A 138 -31.45 13.27 20.75
N VAL A 139 -30.17 13.49 21.08
CA VAL A 139 -29.09 12.52 20.80
C VAL A 139 -28.77 11.58 21.96
N SER A 140 -29.06 11.97 23.20
CA SER A 140 -28.72 11.16 24.39
C SER A 140 -29.51 9.86 24.41
N GLY A 141 -28.81 8.72 24.46
CA GLY A 141 -29.43 7.40 24.51
C GLY A 141 -29.91 6.86 23.15
N ASP A 142 -29.58 7.54 22.06
CA ASP A 142 -29.79 7.04 20.71
C ASP A 142 -28.49 6.38 20.20
N GLU A 143 -28.54 5.05 20.05
CA GLU A 143 -27.40 4.24 19.62
C GLU A 143 -26.87 4.60 18.23
N PHE A 144 -27.65 5.27 17.39
CA PHE A 144 -27.17 5.70 16.08
C PHE A 144 -26.19 6.87 16.19
N PHE A 145 -26.45 7.83 17.08
CA PHE A 145 -25.56 8.98 17.26
C PHE A 145 -24.35 8.62 18.12
N GLU A 146 -24.54 7.78 19.13
CA GLU A 146 -23.44 7.24 19.94
C GLU A 146 -22.53 6.33 19.11
N GLU A 147 -21.22 6.44 19.35
CA GLU A 147 -20.13 5.83 18.58
C GLU A 147 -20.02 6.26 17.12
N MET A 148 -21.09 6.75 16.44
CA MET A 148 -21.02 7.26 15.05
C MET A 148 -20.61 8.73 14.96
N LEU A 149 -21.37 9.61 15.61
CA LEU A 149 -21.12 11.06 15.64
C LEU A 149 -20.64 11.55 17.01
N ILE A 150 -20.84 10.75 18.06
CA ILE A 150 -20.38 11.05 19.42
C ILE A 150 -19.48 9.91 19.88
N GLY A 151 -18.22 10.21 20.22
CA GLY A 151 -17.29 9.20 20.70
C GLY A 151 -17.78 8.54 22.00
N LYS A 152 -17.44 7.27 22.20
CA LYS A 152 -17.79 6.46 23.39
C LYS A 152 -17.41 7.13 24.72
N ASN A 153 -16.34 7.93 24.70
CA ASN A 153 -15.87 8.70 25.86
C ASN A 153 -16.75 9.92 26.19
N LYS A 154 -17.74 10.27 25.33
CA LYS A 154 -18.58 11.48 25.39
C LYS A 154 -17.78 12.78 25.47
N LYS A 155 -16.54 12.75 24.96
CA LYS A 155 -15.58 13.86 24.91
C LYS A 155 -15.18 14.22 23.48
N SER A 156 -15.81 13.62 22.48
CA SER A 156 -15.54 13.99 21.09
C SER A 156 -16.79 13.86 20.23
N THR A 157 -16.81 14.64 19.14
CA THR A 157 -17.80 14.48 18.08
C THR A 157 -17.10 14.30 16.73
N GLY A 158 -17.72 13.50 15.88
CA GLY A 158 -17.27 13.21 14.52
C GLY A 158 -18.03 14.04 13.50
N ILE A 159 -17.31 14.51 12.49
CA ILE A 159 -17.81 15.11 11.26
C ILE A 159 -17.32 14.21 10.13
N LEU A 160 -18.27 13.66 9.36
CA LEU A 160 -18.03 12.76 8.24
C LEU A 160 -18.18 13.57 6.95
N LEU A 161 -17.07 13.79 6.25
CA LEU A 161 -17.05 14.48 4.96
C LEU A 161 -17.23 13.44 3.87
N ILE A 162 -18.39 13.44 3.22
CA ILE A 162 -18.76 12.52 2.15
C ILE A 162 -18.18 13.08 0.86
N LEU A 163 -17.28 12.33 0.23
CA LEU A 163 -16.55 12.79 -0.95
C LEU A 163 -17.34 12.59 -2.24
N GLU A 164 -17.13 13.46 -3.21
CA GLU A 164 -17.53 13.20 -4.59
C GLU A 164 -16.87 11.92 -5.13
N LYS A 165 -17.50 11.29 -6.12
CA LYS A 165 -16.98 10.07 -6.74
C LYS A 165 -15.77 10.40 -7.63
N ASP A 166 -14.86 9.44 -7.77
CA ASP A 166 -13.76 9.44 -8.74
C ASP A 166 -12.72 10.57 -8.60
N LEU A 167 -12.57 11.14 -7.40
CA LEU A 167 -11.51 12.12 -7.10
C LEU A 167 -10.11 11.51 -7.25
N SER A 168 -9.26 12.21 -8.00
CA SER A 168 -7.84 11.89 -8.16
C SER A 168 -7.06 12.09 -6.86
N GLU A 169 -5.90 11.44 -6.74
CA GLU A 169 -5.04 11.60 -5.55
C GLU A 169 -4.63 13.06 -5.33
N GLU A 170 -4.41 13.84 -6.40
CA GLU A 170 -4.04 15.25 -6.30
C GLU A 170 -5.19 16.12 -5.77
N GLU A 171 -6.42 15.83 -6.21
CA GLU A 171 -7.63 16.49 -5.68
C GLU A 171 -7.82 16.17 -4.19
N ILE A 172 -7.62 14.91 -3.77
CA ILE A 172 -7.69 14.52 -2.35
C ILE A 172 -6.61 15.20 -1.51
N ILE A 173 -5.37 15.34 -2.03
CA ILE A 173 -4.31 16.07 -1.32
C ILE A 173 -4.70 17.54 -1.14
N ASN A 174 -5.25 18.18 -2.17
CA ASN A 174 -5.70 19.57 -2.09
C ASN A 174 -6.88 19.72 -1.13
N LEU A 175 -7.82 18.77 -1.16
CA LEU A 175 -8.93 18.69 -0.23
C LEU A 175 -8.44 18.59 1.21
N TYR A 176 -7.50 17.67 1.49
CA TYR A 176 -6.88 17.52 2.81
C TYR A 176 -6.22 18.82 3.29
N ARG A 177 -5.50 19.54 2.42
CA ARG A 177 -4.89 20.83 2.75
C ARG A 177 -5.93 21.90 3.08
N ASN A 178 -7.03 21.95 2.33
CA ASN A 178 -8.13 22.89 2.57
C ASN A 178 -8.83 22.60 3.90
N ILE A 179 -9.15 21.32 4.16
CA ILE A 179 -9.72 20.87 5.44
C ILE A 179 -8.78 21.26 6.59
N ASN A 180 -7.49 20.94 6.49
CA ASN A 180 -6.52 21.26 7.55
C ASN A 180 -6.37 22.77 7.78
N LYS A 181 -6.46 23.59 6.72
CA LYS A 181 -6.45 25.07 6.84
C LYS A 181 -7.67 25.59 7.60
N ILE A 182 -8.85 25.02 7.38
CA ILE A 182 -10.09 25.37 8.09
C ILE A 182 -10.00 24.91 9.54
N VAL A 183 -9.65 23.64 9.75
CA VAL A 183 -9.50 23.03 11.08
C VAL A 183 -8.58 23.84 12.00
N LYS A 184 -7.44 24.32 11.48
CA LYS A 184 -6.49 25.16 12.24
C LYS A 184 -7.09 26.47 12.78
N LYS A 185 -8.12 27.03 12.15
CA LYS A 185 -8.81 28.24 12.66
C LYS A 185 -9.61 27.95 13.94
N TYR A 186 -10.06 26.71 14.08
CA TYR A 186 -10.92 26.25 15.17
C TYR A 186 -10.16 25.43 16.22
N GLU A 187 -8.85 25.27 16.04
CA GLU A 187 -7.95 24.58 16.95
C GLU A 187 -7.71 25.44 18.20
N ASN A 188 -7.77 24.81 19.38
CA ASN A 188 -7.78 25.41 20.73
C ASN A 188 -9.15 25.95 21.21
N PRO A 189 -9.58 25.60 22.44
CA PRO A 189 -8.99 24.61 23.35
C PRO A 189 -9.15 23.16 22.87
N GLU A 190 -9.99 22.92 21.86
CA GLU A 190 -10.24 21.60 21.30
C GLU A 190 -9.08 21.09 20.44
N ARG A 191 -8.90 19.77 20.46
CA ARG A 191 -8.00 19.06 19.57
C ARG A 191 -8.79 18.49 18.42
N ILE A 192 -8.30 18.66 17.20
CA ILE A 192 -8.99 18.21 16.00
C ILE A 192 -8.12 17.20 15.27
N PHE A 193 -8.70 16.05 14.92
CA PHE A 193 -8.02 14.95 14.24
C PHE A 193 -8.65 14.74 12.86
N ILE A 194 -7.83 14.46 11.85
CA ILE A 194 -8.30 14.14 10.49
C ILE A 194 -7.79 12.75 10.14
N SER A 195 -8.68 11.87 9.68
CA SER A 195 -8.33 10.55 9.17
C SER A 195 -9.34 10.08 8.12
N GLY A 196 -9.12 8.92 7.53
CA GLY A 196 -9.94 8.34 6.47
C GLY A 196 -9.06 7.70 5.40
N LYS A 197 -9.54 6.59 4.83
CA LYS A 197 -8.77 5.78 3.86
C LYS A 197 -8.17 6.63 2.73
N ARG A 198 -8.99 7.46 2.07
CA ARG A 198 -8.54 8.28 0.94
C ARG A 198 -7.49 9.32 1.33
N VAL A 199 -7.59 9.89 2.53
CA VAL A 199 -6.57 10.81 3.06
C VAL A 199 -5.27 10.05 3.34
N THR A 200 -5.34 8.88 3.95
CA THR A 200 -4.18 8.03 4.20
C THR A 200 -3.46 7.68 2.89
N GLU A 201 -4.20 7.22 1.86
CA GLU A 201 -3.66 6.92 0.53
C GLU A 201 -3.02 8.15 -0.12
N ALA A 202 -3.70 9.30 -0.08
CA ALA A 202 -3.19 10.55 -0.62
C ALA A 202 -1.89 11.02 0.08
N LEU A 203 -1.80 10.87 1.40
CA LEU A 203 -0.58 11.19 2.16
C LEU A 203 0.57 10.24 1.83
N ILE A 204 0.29 8.95 1.63
CA ILE A 204 1.28 7.98 1.14
C ILE A 204 1.78 8.39 -0.25
N ALA A 205 0.90 8.73 -1.18
CA ALA A 205 1.26 9.20 -2.51
C ALA A 205 2.10 10.49 -2.47
N GLU A 206 1.77 11.42 -1.58
CA GLU A 206 2.55 12.64 -1.35
C GLU A 206 3.95 12.32 -0.80
N HIS A 207 4.07 11.39 0.16
CA HIS A 207 5.35 10.92 0.69
C HIS A 207 6.20 10.22 -0.37
N ILE A 208 5.62 9.34 -1.18
CA ILE A 208 6.30 8.72 -2.33
C ILE A 208 6.89 9.79 -3.25
N THR A 209 6.09 10.81 -3.57
CA THR A 209 6.54 11.91 -4.45
C THR A 209 7.65 12.74 -3.80
N LYS A 210 7.55 13.04 -2.50
CA LYS A 210 8.58 13.76 -1.74
C LYS A 210 9.88 12.96 -1.67
N ASP A 211 9.79 11.65 -1.45
CA ASP A 211 10.93 10.75 -1.38
C ASP A 211 11.63 10.62 -2.73
N LEU A 212 10.87 10.49 -3.83
CA LEU A 212 11.45 10.55 -5.18
C LEU A 212 12.19 11.86 -5.45
N ARG A 213 11.67 13.00 -4.99
CA ARG A 213 12.33 14.31 -5.18
C ARG A 213 13.56 14.50 -4.30
N LYS A 214 13.65 13.82 -3.15
CA LYS A 214 14.76 13.98 -2.18
C LYS A 214 15.78 12.86 -2.26
N LEU A 215 15.34 11.62 -2.12
CA LEU A 215 16.20 10.44 -2.01
C LEU A 215 16.84 10.07 -3.34
N PHE A 216 16.16 10.26 -4.48
CA PHE A 216 16.77 9.93 -5.78
C PHE A 216 17.98 10.84 -6.11
N PRO A 217 17.90 12.18 -6.06
CA PRO A 217 19.08 13.03 -6.23
C PRO A 217 20.17 12.75 -5.18
N LEU A 218 19.78 12.51 -3.92
CA LEU A 218 20.72 12.15 -2.86
C LEU A 218 21.48 10.85 -3.18
N SER A 219 20.79 9.82 -3.68
CA SER A 219 21.42 8.54 -4.08
C SER A 219 22.44 8.73 -5.20
N ILE A 220 22.18 9.63 -6.15
CA ILE A 220 23.12 9.99 -7.22
C ILE A 220 24.33 10.71 -6.63
N ILE A 221 24.12 11.69 -5.75
CA ILE A 221 25.22 12.45 -5.11
C ILE A 221 26.13 11.51 -4.31
N VAL A 222 25.55 10.65 -3.48
CA VAL A 222 26.31 9.66 -2.70
C VAL A 222 27.08 8.72 -3.62
N SER A 223 26.43 8.21 -4.68
CA SER A 223 27.09 7.34 -5.65
C SER A 223 28.20 8.06 -6.43
N MET A 224 28.03 9.34 -6.78
CA MET A 224 29.06 10.16 -7.40
C MET A 224 30.28 10.30 -6.49
N ILE A 225 30.07 10.60 -5.21
CA ILE A 225 31.15 10.71 -4.22
C ILE A 225 31.89 9.38 -4.12
N LEU A 226 31.17 8.26 -3.91
CA LEU A 226 31.78 6.94 -3.79
C LEU A 226 32.54 6.55 -5.06
N LEU A 227 31.97 6.75 -6.25
CA LEU A 227 32.64 6.46 -7.51
C LEU A 227 33.88 7.32 -7.72
N PHE A 228 33.84 8.60 -7.35
CA PHE A 228 35.02 9.46 -7.42
C PHE A 228 36.12 8.97 -6.47
N LEU A 229 35.78 8.58 -5.24
CA LEU A 229 36.74 8.02 -4.28
C LEU A 229 37.33 6.68 -4.77
N PHE A 230 36.51 5.77 -5.31
CA PHE A 230 36.97 4.46 -5.78
C PHE A 230 37.75 4.52 -7.08
N LEU A 231 37.32 5.33 -8.05
CA LEU A 231 37.92 5.37 -9.38
C LEU A 231 38.95 6.48 -9.53
N GLY A 232 38.95 7.51 -8.67
CA GLY A 232 39.93 8.59 -8.65
C GLY A 232 39.84 9.53 -9.84
N SER A 233 38.72 9.53 -10.59
CA SER A 233 38.59 10.31 -11.81
C SER A 233 37.16 10.73 -12.14
N ILE A 234 37.05 11.94 -12.71
CA ILE A 234 35.77 12.52 -13.12
C ILE A 234 35.08 11.65 -14.18
N ARG A 235 35.85 11.12 -15.15
CA ARG A 235 35.32 10.16 -16.14
C ARG A 235 34.84 8.86 -15.49
N GLY A 236 35.57 8.37 -14.49
CA GLY A 236 35.22 7.19 -13.71
C GLY A 236 33.91 7.37 -12.96
N MET A 237 33.63 8.58 -12.50
CA MET A 237 32.39 8.96 -11.83
C MET A 237 31.22 9.17 -12.81
N ILE A 238 31.42 9.97 -13.86
CA ILE A 238 30.32 10.41 -14.74
C ILE A 238 29.77 9.26 -15.59
N LEU A 239 30.63 8.40 -16.15
CA LEU A 239 30.17 7.37 -17.09
C LEU A 239 29.21 6.35 -16.47
N PRO A 240 29.48 5.75 -15.28
CA PRO A 240 28.53 4.86 -14.63
C PRO A 240 27.23 5.57 -14.25
N ILE A 241 27.32 6.79 -13.72
CA ILE A 241 26.14 7.59 -13.34
C ILE A 241 25.28 7.91 -14.55
N LEU A 242 25.89 8.29 -15.68
CA LEU A 242 25.18 8.53 -16.93
C LEU A 242 24.45 7.27 -17.37
N THR A 243 25.10 6.10 -17.33
CA THR A 243 24.43 4.85 -17.76
C THR A 243 23.21 4.51 -16.92
N VAL A 244 23.28 4.74 -15.61
CA VAL A 244 22.13 4.54 -14.74
C VAL A 244 21.05 5.58 -15.00
N PHE A 245 21.42 6.86 -15.08
CA PHE A 245 20.46 7.94 -15.30
C PHE A 245 19.63 7.72 -16.57
N LEU A 246 20.29 7.30 -17.66
CA LEU A 246 19.59 6.91 -18.89
C LEU A 246 18.67 5.71 -18.66
N SER A 247 19.15 4.65 -18.01
CA SER A 247 18.32 3.46 -17.73
C SER A 247 17.08 3.78 -16.89
N ALA A 248 17.22 4.60 -15.85
CA ALA A 248 16.11 5.03 -15.01
C ALA A 248 15.11 5.88 -15.81
N THR A 249 15.60 6.82 -16.62
CA THR A 249 14.76 7.63 -17.51
C THR A 249 14.01 6.77 -18.51
N TRP A 250 14.66 5.76 -19.09
CA TRP A 250 14.04 4.84 -20.05
C TRP A 250 12.94 4.01 -19.37
N MET A 251 13.21 3.46 -18.19
CA MET A 251 12.23 2.65 -17.47
C MET A 251 11.04 3.47 -16.98
N MET A 252 11.27 4.67 -16.45
CA MET A 252 10.18 5.59 -16.07
C MET A 252 9.39 6.04 -17.30
N GLY A 253 10.07 6.30 -18.42
CA GLY A 253 9.44 6.61 -19.70
C GLY A 253 8.55 5.49 -20.21
N ILE A 254 9.02 4.23 -20.12
CA ILE A 254 8.23 3.04 -20.44
C ILE A 254 7.03 2.90 -19.50
N GLN A 255 7.19 3.13 -18.19
CA GLN A 255 6.06 3.13 -17.25
C GLN A 255 5.01 4.17 -17.65
N GLY A 256 5.43 5.41 -17.97
CA GLY A 256 4.53 6.46 -18.44
C GLY A 256 3.85 6.13 -19.77
N LEU A 257 4.60 5.54 -20.73
CA LEU A 257 4.09 5.11 -22.02
C LEU A 257 3.02 4.01 -21.88
N LEU A 258 3.27 3.03 -21.02
CA LEU A 258 2.36 1.92 -20.74
C LEU A 258 1.27 2.27 -19.72
N LYS A 259 1.26 3.50 -19.20
CA LYS A 259 0.35 3.98 -18.14
C LYS A 259 0.35 3.08 -16.90
N ILE A 260 1.52 2.53 -16.55
CA ILE A 260 1.72 1.76 -15.32
C ILE A 260 1.96 2.77 -14.19
N PRO A 261 1.08 2.84 -13.17
CA PRO A 261 1.25 3.79 -12.08
C PRO A 261 2.46 3.43 -11.21
N ILE A 262 3.06 4.44 -10.58
CA ILE A 262 4.06 4.26 -9.54
C ILE A 262 3.34 3.96 -8.23
N GLY A 263 3.39 2.69 -7.83
CA GLY A 263 3.09 2.26 -6.47
C GLY A 263 4.29 2.39 -5.53
N MET A 264 4.04 2.15 -4.24
CA MET A 264 5.04 2.22 -3.16
C MET A 264 6.33 1.46 -3.50
N GLU A 265 6.24 0.23 -4.01
CA GLU A 265 7.42 -0.59 -4.33
C GLU A 265 8.14 -0.08 -5.58
N SER A 266 7.38 0.23 -6.64
CA SER A 266 7.96 0.71 -7.91
C SER A 266 8.63 2.08 -7.79
N SER A 267 8.32 2.87 -6.75
CA SER A 267 9.02 4.12 -6.45
C SER A 267 10.51 3.92 -6.15
N LEU A 268 10.92 2.71 -5.72
CA LEU A 268 12.31 2.38 -5.43
C LEU A 268 13.15 2.14 -6.69
N LEU A 269 12.52 1.96 -7.86
CA LEU A 269 13.20 1.58 -9.10
C LEU A 269 14.41 2.48 -9.44
N PRO A 270 14.29 3.82 -9.47
CA PRO A 270 15.42 4.67 -9.86
C PRO A 270 16.60 4.54 -8.89
N MET A 271 16.33 4.41 -7.59
CA MET A 271 17.36 4.26 -6.56
C MET A 271 18.05 2.90 -6.64
N LEU A 272 17.30 1.82 -6.89
CA LEU A 272 17.86 0.48 -7.05
C LEU A 272 18.75 0.37 -8.29
N LEU A 273 18.36 0.99 -9.40
CA LEU A 273 19.20 1.04 -10.61
C LEU A 273 20.52 1.80 -10.36
N VAL A 274 20.53 2.83 -9.49
CA VAL A 274 21.75 3.55 -9.07
C VAL A 274 22.66 2.65 -8.25
N ALA A 275 22.11 1.93 -7.28
CA ALA A 275 22.89 1.02 -6.45
C ALA A 275 23.51 -0.12 -7.28
N ILE A 276 22.74 -0.76 -8.16
CA ILE A 276 23.17 -1.96 -8.90
C ILE A 276 23.99 -1.59 -10.15
N GLY A 277 23.51 -0.62 -10.93
CA GLY A 277 24.06 -0.31 -12.26
C GLY A 277 25.44 0.31 -12.24
N THR A 278 25.79 1.02 -11.17
CA THR A 278 27.12 1.65 -11.03
C THR A 278 28.24 0.61 -10.94
N ALA A 279 27.96 -0.60 -10.41
CA ALA A 279 28.92 -1.69 -10.32
C ALA A 279 29.44 -2.16 -11.69
N TYR A 280 28.58 -2.20 -12.71
CA TYR A 280 28.97 -2.59 -14.07
C TYR A 280 29.99 -1.61 -14.65
N GLY A 281 29.77 -0.31 -14.43
CA GLY A 281 30.68 0.73 -14.87
C GLY A 281 32.03 0.69 -14.15
N ILE A 282 32.06 0.40 -12.85
CA ILE A 282 33.30 0.23 -12.09
C ILE A 282 34.19 -0.85 -12.73
N HIS A 283 33.63 -2.03 -13.01
CA HIS A 283 34.39 -3.14 -13.59
C HIS A 283 34.94 -2.84 -15.00
N LEU A 284 34.13 -2.22 -15.86
CA LEU A 284 34.55 -1.89 -17.22
C LEU A 284 35.60 -0.78 -17.25
N ILE A 285 35.42 0.28 -16.45
CA ILE A 285 36.35 1.41 -16.39
C ILE A 285 37.68 0.99 -15.77
N HIS A 286 37.65 0.18 -14.70
CA HIS A 286 38.85 -0.35 -14.09
C HIS A 286 39.67 -1.16 -15.10
N GLN A 287 39.02 -2.11 -15.80
CA GLN A 287 39.70 -2.93 -16.81
C GLN A 287 40.26 -2.09 -17.97
N PHE A 288 39.53 -1.07 -18.42
CA PHE A 288 40.02 -0.15 -19.45
C PHE A 288 41.26 0.62 -18.98
N ASN A 289 41.26 1.09 -17.74
CA ASN A 289 42.39 1.81 -17.16
C ASN A 289 43.65 0.93 -17.07
N GLU A 290 43.51 -0.38 -16.85
CA GLU A 290 44.63 -1.32 -16.94
C GLU A 290 45.11 -1.52 -18.39
N GLU A 291 44.19 -1.74 -19.33
CA GLU A 291 44.53 -2.00 -20.72
C GLU A 291 45.18 -0.80 -21.41
N ILE A 292 44.69 0.41 -21.16
CA ILE A 292 45.23 1.63 -21.76
C ILE A 292 46.63 1.97 -21.26
N LYS A 293 46.93 1.64 -19.99
CA LYS A 293 48.29 1.76 -19.43
C LYS A 293 49.28 0.82 -20.13
N ARG A 294 48.81 -0.35 -20.57
CA ARG A 294 49.64 -1.38 -21.19
C ARG A 294 49.86 -1.18 -22.69
N ILE A 295 48.79 -0.86 -23.44
CA ILE A 295 48.80 -0.89 -24.92
C ILE A 295 48.96 0.50 -25.52
N ASN A 296 48.56 1.55 -24.79
CA ASN A 296 48.56 2.95 -25.25
C ASN A 296 47.79 3.20 -26.58
N ASP A 297 46.88 2.30 -26.95
CA ASP A 297 45.91 2.45 -28.04
C ASP A 297 44.49 2.31 -27.47
N LYS A 298 43.67 3.35 -27.63
CA LYS A 298 42.30 3.38 -27.06
C LYS A 298 41.38 2.34 -27.67
N LYS A 299 41.47 2.14 -29.00
CA LYS A 299 40.55 1.27 -29.72
C LYS A 299 40.81 -0.18 -29.35
N ILE A 300 42.09 -0.56 -29.24
CA ILE A 300 42.51 -1.88 -28.78
C ILE A 300 42.21 -2.06 -27.29
N ALA A 301 42.44 -1.04 -26.45
CA ALA A 301 42.13 -1.10 -25.02
C ALA A 301 40.63 -1.30 -24.76
N VAL A 302 39.76 -0.58 -25.49
CA VAL A 302 38.29 -0.78 -25.45
C VAL A 302 37.91 -2.19 -25.88
N TYR A 303 38.47 -2.67 -26.99
CA TYR A 303 38.20 -4.02 -27.48
C TYR A 303 38.57 -5.09 -26.45
N ASN A 304 39.76 -4.99 -25.85
CA ASN A 304 40.23 -5.90 -24.81
C ASN A 304 39.40 -5.82 -23.54
N THR A 305 38.95 -4.62 -23.16
CA THR A 305 38.08 -4.41 -21.99
C THR A 305 36.80 -5.23 -22.11
N ILE A 306 36.12 -5.14 -23.26
CA ILE A 306 34.87 -5.86 -23.51
C ILE A 306 35.12 -7.38 -23.54
N ILE A 307 36.22 -7.84 -24.13
CA ILE A 307 36.53 -9.28 -24.19
C ILE A 307 36.89 -9.85 -22.82
N LYS A 308 37.73 -9.15 -22.05
CA LYS A 308 38.22 -9.66 -20.76
C LYS A 308 37.17 -9.58 -19.66
N ARG A 309 36.41 -8.48 -19.59
CA ARG A 309 35.50 -8.22 -18.46
C ARG A 309 34.02 -8.19 -18.84
N GLY A 310 33.67 -8.04 -20.12
CA GLY A 310 32.28 -7.99 -20.55
C GLY A 310 31.49 -9.24 -20.18
N ASN A 311 32.08 -10.43 -20.28
CA ASN A 311 31.41 -11.67 -19.87
C ASN A 311 31.06 -11.65 -18.37
N ALA A 312 32.01 -11.27 -17.51
CA ALA A 312 31.77 -11.21 -16.06
C ALA A 312 30.63 -10.23 -15.71
N VAL A 313 30.59 -9.07 -16.38
CA VAL A 313 29.53 -8.07 -16.20
C VAL A 313 28.18 -8.58 -16.71
N LEU A 314 28.16 -9.26 -17.86
CA LEU A 314 26.95 -9.88 -18.41
C LEU A 314 26.39 -10.96 -17.49
N ILE A 315 27.27 -11.80 -16.92
CA ILE A 315 26.89 -12.85 -15.97
C ILE A 315 26.23 -12.23 -14.73
N ALA A 316 26.90 -11.26 -14.10
CA ALA A 316 26.37 -10.58 -12.92
C ALA A 316 25.05 -9.87 -13.21
N GLY A 317 24.91 -9.23 -14.37
CA GLY A 317 23.65 -8.62 -14.78
C GLY A 317 22.53 -9.64 -14.97
N LEU A 318 22.79 -10.75 -15.65
CA LEU A 318 21.77 -11.79 -15.88
C LEU A 318 21.33 -12.49 -14.60
N THR A 319 22.21 -12.71 -13.63
CA THR A 319 21.82 -13.25 -12.31
C THR A 319 20.91 -12.28 -11.57
N THR A 320 21.20 -10.97 -11.61
CA THR A 320 20.32 -9.95 -11.01
C THR A 320 18.98 -9.84 -11.72
N VAL A 321 18.95 -9.89 -13.06
CA VAL A 321 17.70 -9.95 -13.85
C VAL A 321 16.86 -11.15 -13.42
N ALA A 322 17.48 -12.32 -13.29
CA ALA A 322 16.80 -13.54 -12.84
C ALA A 322 16.26 -13.43 -11.40
N GLY A 323 17.02 -12.80 -10.50
CA GLY A 323 16.57 -12.50 -9.14
C GLY A 323 15.31 -11.63 -9.12
N PHE A 324 15.26 -10.56 -9.92
CA PHE A 324 14.05 -9.73 -10.03
C PHE A 324 12.89 -10.44 -10.74
N TYR A 325 13.15 -11.18 -11.82
CA TYR A 325 12.11 -11.92 -12.55
C TYR A 325 11.54 -13.10 -11.74
N SER A 326 12.24 -13.58 -10.71
CA SER A 326 11.65 -14.54 -9.76
C SER A 326 10.40 -13.97 -9.05
N LEU A 327 10.29 -12.65 -8.91
CA LEU A 327 9.10 -12.00 -8.32
C LEU A 327 7.86 -12.11 -9.21
N ILE A 328 7.98 -12.54 -10.48
CA ILE A 328 6.83 -12.79 -11.35
C ILE A 328 5.97 -13.93 -10.80
N THR A 329 6.54 -14.86 -10.03
CA THR A 329 5.81 -15.96 -9.40
C THR A 329 5.04 -15.55 -8.15
N GLN A 330 5.19 -14.31 -7.68
CA GLN A 330 4.35 -13.73 -6.63
C GLN A 330 2.90 -13.67 -7.09
N ASN A 331 1.92 -13.65 -6.19
CA ASN A 331 0.52 -13.52 -6.61
C ASN A 331 0.01 -12.07 -6.57
N ILE A 332 0.84 -11.13 -6.14
CA ILE A 332 0.44 -9.73 -5.97
C ILE A 332 0.92 -8.93 -7.18
N LYS A 333 -0.01 -8.25 -7.85
CA LYS A 333 0.19 -7.54 -9.12
C LYS A 333 1.25 -6.45 -9.02
N THR A 334 1.26 -5.68 -7.92
CA THR A 334 2.26 -4.63 -7.70
C THR A 334 3.66 -5.21 -7.54
N ILE A 335 3.83 -6.33 -6.82
CA ILE A 335 5.12 -7.01 -6.67
C ILE A 335 5.60 -7.64 -7.98
N LYS A 336 4.70 -8.28 -8.75
CA LYS A 336 5.02 -8.79 -10.10
C LYS A 336 5.53 -7.67 -11.00
N THR A 337 4.79 -6.56 -11.02
CA THR A 337 5.12 -5.39 -11.84
C THR A 337 6.46 -4.79 -11.41
N PHE A 338 6.70 -4.68 -10.11
CA PHE A 338 8.00 -4.27 -9.55
C PHE A 338 9.15 -5.17 -10.03
N GLY A 339 8.99 -6.50 -10.00
CA GLY A 339 9.97 -7.46 -10.49
C GLY A 339 10.24 -7.34 -11.99
N ILE A 340 9.19 -7.20 -12.80
CA ILE A 340 9.31 -7.01 -14.25
C ILE A 340 10.06 -5.70 -14.55
N LEU A 341 9.67 -4.60 -13.91
CA LEU A 341 10.28 -3.30 -14.16
C LEU A 341 11.74 -3.24 -13.71
N ASN A 342 12.08 -3.75 -12.52
CA ASN A 342 13.47 -3.75 -12.06
C ASN A 342 14.33 -4.74 -12.83
N GLY A 343 13.84 -5.95 -13.14
CA GLY A 343 14.58 -6.91 -13.97
C GLY A 343 14.84 -6.37 -15.36
N SER A 344 13.84 -5.74 -15.99
CA SER A 344 14.02 -5.09 -17.29
C SER A 344 14.91 -3.85 -17.19
N GLY A 345 14.82 -3.09 -16.10
CA GLY A 345 15.69 -1.96 -15.82
C GLY A 345 17.14 -2.37 -15.71
N VAL A 346 17.45 -3.42 -14.93
CA VAL A 346 18.81 -3.97 -14.82
C VAL A 346 19.31 -4.49 -16.17
N LEU A 347 18.45 -5.15 -16.96
CA LEU A 347 18.82 -5.59 -18.31
C LEU A 347 19.15 -4.40 -19.22
N VAL A 348 18.34 -3.34 -19.19
CA VAL A 348 18.59 -2.09 -19.91
C VAL A 348 19.90 -1.46 -19.42
N THR A 349 20.10 -1.33 -18.11
CA THR A 349 21.34 -0.80 -17.52
C THR A 349 22.55 -1.61 -17.98
N LEU A 350 22.48 -2.95 -17.98
CA LEU A 350 23.54 -3.83 -18.45
C LEU A 350 23.90 -3.57 -19.92
N LEU A 351 22.89 -3.51 -20.79
CA LEU A 351 23.08 -3.24 -22.21
C LEU A 351 23.69 -1.85 -22.43
N ILE A 352 23.18 -0.84 -21.72
CA ILE A 352 23.71 0.52 -21.77
C ILE A 352 25.17 0.54 -21.28
N SER A 353 25.50 -0.11 -20.17
CA SER A 353 26.87 -0.13 -19.63
C SER A 353 27.86 -0.80 -20.58
N ILE A 354 27.51 -1.93 -21.22
CA ILE A 354 28.41 -2.65 -22.14
C ILE A 354 28.63 -1.89 -23.46
N ILE A 355 27.68 -1.06 -23.88
CA ILE A 355 27.73 -0.35 -25.17
C ILE A 355 28.24 1.09 -24.98
N LEU A 356 27.62 1.84 -24.07
CA LEU A 356 27.81 3.28 -23.93
C LEU A 356 29.13 3.62 -23.24
N ILE A 357 29.50 2.89 -22.17
CA ILE A 357 30.75 3.16 -21.45
C ILE A 357 31.96 3.00 -22.39
N PRO A 358 32.13 1.88 -23.11
CA PRO A 358 33.28 1.75 -23.98
C PRO A 358 33.24 2.69 -25.20
N SER A 359 32.04 3.07 -25.68
CA SER A 359 31.87 4.11 -26.71
C SER A 359 32.45 5.46 -26.27
N PHE A 360 32.11 5.91 -25.05
CA PHE A 360 32.69 7.14 -24.50
C PHE A 360 34.19 7.01 -24.22
N LEU A 361 34.66 5.87 -23.71
CA LEU A 361 36.09 5.65 -23.44
C LEU A 361 36.94 5.68 -24.72
N ASN A 362 36.37 5.28 -25.86
CA ASN A 362 37.04 5.37 -27.16
C ASN A 362 37.30 6.83 -27.59
N ILE A 363 36.40 7.75 -27.23
CA ILE A 363 36.41 9.16 -27.69
C ILE A 363 37.14 10.05 -26.68
N LEU A 364 36.83 9.92 -25.38
CA LEU A 364 37.32 10.81 -24.33
C LEU A 364 38.85 10.75 -24.17
N LYS A 365 39.47 11.88 -23.83
CA LYS A 365 40.92 11.94 -23.54
C LYS A 365 41.24 11.14 -22.28
N VAL A 366 42.28 10.32 -22.36
CA VAL A 366 42.77 9.51 -21.25
C VAL A 366 43.84 10.34 -20.53
N LYS A 367 43.53 10.82 -19.32
CA LYS A 367 44.57 11.37 -18.44
C LYS A 367 45.27 10.20 -17.76
N LYS A 368 46.61 10.16 -17.75
CA LYS A 368 47.36 9.19 -16.95
C LYS A 368 47.02 9.41 -15.49
N GLU A 369 46.36 8.44 -14.88
CA GLU A 369 46.08 8.44 -13.45
C GLU A 369 47.13 7.58 -12.74
N ASP A 370 48.01 8.25 -12.01
CA ASP A 370 48.88 7.63 -11.00
C ASP A 370 48.07 7.40 -9.74
N LYS A 371 47.36 6.26 -9.70
CA LYS A 371 46.85 5.75 -8.42
C LYS A 371 48.05 5.28 -7.61
N ARG A 372 48.40 6.04 -6.56
CA ARG A 372 49.26 5.54 -5.49
C ARG A 372 48.52 4.39 -4.81
N GLU A 373 49.09 3.19 -4.83
CA GLU A 373 48.56 2.07 -4.06
C GLU A 373 48.54 2.42 -2.57
N ASN A 374 47.40 2.27 -1.93
CA ASN A 374 47.29 2.48 -0.49
C ASN A 374 47.83 1.25 0.23
N LYS A 375 49.12 1.27 0.59
CA LYS A 375 49.83 0.17 1.26
C LYS A 375 49.13 -0.31 2.54
N LEU A 376 48.53 0.60 3.31
CA LEU A 376 47.80 0.25 4.54
C LEU A 376 46.54 -0.57 4.23
N PHE A 377 45.77 -0.14 3.23
CA PHE A 377 44.56 -0.85 2.81
C PHE A 377 44.88 -2.22 2.22
N ASN A 378 45.93 -2.32 1.39
CA ASN A 378 46.37 -3.61 0.85
C ASN A 378 46.81 -4.56 1.97
N LYS A 379 47.59 -4.09 2.95
CA LYS A 379 47.99 -4.87 4.12
C LYS A 379 46.80 -5.32 4.96
N PHE A 380 45.77 -4.48 5.12
CA PHE A 380 44.54 -4.85 5.81
C PHE A 380 43.78 -5.96 5.07
N LEU A 381 43.64 -5.87 3.75
CA LEU A 381 42.97 -6.89 2.94
C LEU A 381 43.72 -8.22 2.95
N GLU A 382 45.05 -8.18 2.84
CA GLU A 382 45.91 -9.36 2.89
C GLU A 382 45.84 -10.03 4.28
N ASN A 383 45.95 -9.25 5.36
CA ASN A 383 45.80 -9.75 6.72
C ASN A 383 44.43 -10.38 6.96
N SER A 384 43.36 -9.76 6.43
CA SER A 384 41.99 -10.28 6.55
C SER A 384 41.83 -11.60 5.80
N GLY A 385 42.36 -11.69 4.58
CA GLY A 385 42.37 -12.93 3.80
C GLY A 385 43.15 -14.05 4.50
N ASN A 386 44.34 -13.75 5.02
CA ASN A 386 45.16 -14.70 5.76
C ASN A 386 44.48 -15.19 7.04
N LEU A 387 43.76 -14.31 7.76
CA LEU A 387 42.98 -14.67 8.94
C LEU A 387 41.84 -15.63 8.59
N ILE A 388 41.10 -15.36 7.51
CA ILE A 388 40.01 -16.21 7.04
C ILE A 388 40.51 -17.60 6.64
N VAL A 389 41.62 -17.67 5.88
CA VAL A 389 42.20 -18.95 5.45
C VAL A 389 42.72 -19.73 6.66
N LYS A 390 43.41 -19.07 7.61
CA LYS A 390 43.95 -19.70 8.81
C LYS A 390 42.86 -20.28 9.72
N TYR A 391 41.72 -19.61 9.84
CA TYR A 391 40.64 -19.98 10.76
C TYR A 391 39.33 -20.35 10.04
N TYR A 392 39.40 -20.93 8.83
CA TYR A 392 38.23 -21.18 8.00
C TYR A 392 37.14 -22.04 8.68
N HIS A 393 37.53 -22.98 9.55
CA HIS A 393 36.60 -23.78 10.34
C HIS A 393 35.72 -22.93 11.28
N ILE A 394 36.26 -21.84 11.84
CA ILE A 394 35.50 -20.91 12.71
C ILE A 394 34.44 -20.20 11.87
N PHE A 395 34.78 -19.73 10.67
CA PHE A 395 33.82 -19.07 9.77
C PHE A 395 32.74 -20.04 9.27
N LEU A 396 33.08 -21.31 9.02
CA LEU A 396 32.09 -22.35 8.73
C LEU A 396 31.16 -22.60 9.93
N LEU A 397 31.70 -22.67 11.15
CA LEU A 397 30.89 -22.79 12.36
C LEU A 397 29.94 -21.59 12.51
N ILE A 398 30.43 -20.35 12.30
CA ILE A 398 29.59 -19.14 12.33
C ILE A 398 28.47 -19.24 11.28
N ALA A 399 28.78 -19.67 10.05
CA ALA A 399 27.76 -19.84 9.01
C ALA A 399 26.69 -20.88 9.41
N VAL A 400 27.09 -22.01 10.00
CA VAL A 400 26.15 -23.02 10.51
C VAL A 400 25.30 -22.45 11.65
N LEU A 401 25.89 -21.71 12.59
CA LEU A 401 25.15 -21.05 13.68
C LEU A 401 24.15 -20.01 13.15
N LEU A 402 24.51 -19.25 12.11
CA LEU A 402 23.60 -18.31 11.45
C LEU A 402 22.44 -19.02 10.74
N ILE A 403 22.70 -20.16 10.10
CA ILE A 403 21.63 -20.99 9.51
C ILE A 403 20.69 -21.50 10.61
N LEU A 404 21.23 -22.04 11.70
CA LEU A 404 20.43 -22.52 12.84
C LEU A 404 19.60 -21.39 13.46
N PHE A 405 20.21 -20.21 13.65
CA PHE A 405 19.52 -19.01 14.10
C PHE A 405 18.36 -18.67 13.16
N GLY A 406 18.58 -18.67 11.84
CA GLY A 406 17.53 -18.44 10.86
C GLY A 406 16.39 -19.45 10.92
N ILE A 407 16.71 -20.74 10.98
CA ILE A 407 15.72 -21.83 11.04
C ILE A 407 14.84 -21.71 12.29
N ILE A 408 15.43 -21.38 13.45
CA ILE A 408 14.68 -21.20 14.71
C ILE A 408 13.83 -19.92 14.67
N GLY A 409 14.28 -18.88 13.97
CA GLY A 409 13.56 -17.62 13.84
C GLY A 409 12.38 -17.67 12.88
N ILE A 410 12.48 -18.40 11.76
CA ILE A 410 11.45 -18.44 10.70
C ILE A 410 10.02 -18.73 11.21
N PRO A 411 9.76 -19.73 12.07
CA PRO A 411 8.42 -20.00 12.59
C PRO A 411 7.82 -18.87 13.43
N LYS A 412 8.64 -17.91 13.91
CA LYS A 412 8.21 -16.77 14.73
C LYS A 412 7.84 -15.55 13.91
N ILE A 413 7.99 -15.60 12.58
CA ILE A 413 7.65 -14.49 11.69
C ILE A 413 6.15 -14.23 11.75
N LYS A 414 5.78 -12.99 12.02
CA LYS A 414 4.39 -12.51 11.93
C LYS A 414 4.15 -11.85 10.59
N THR A 415 2.93 -11.99 10.09
CA THR A 415 2.45 -11.29 8.89
C THR A 415 1.32 -10.36 9.30
N PHE A 416 1.42 -9.09 8.93
CA PHE A 416 0.30 -8.17 9.01
C PHE A 416 0.42 -7.12 7.91
N SER A 417 -0.71 -6.84 7.27
CA SER A 417 -0.86 -5.77 6.28
C SER A 417 -1.63 -4.61 6.90
N ASP A 418 -1.02 -3.89 7.84
CA ASP A 418 -1.58 -2.68 8.45
C ASP A 418 -0.85 -1.43 7.94
N GLU A 419 -1.55 -0.63 7.13
CA GLU A 419 -1.00 0.62 6.55
C GLU A 419 -0.72 1.68 7.62
N ILE A 420 -1.49 1.68 8.71
CA ILE A 420 -1.40 2.70 9.76
C ILE A 420 -0.20 2.45 10.66
N GLU A 421 0.15 1.19 10.92
CA GLU A 421 1.33 0.84 11.71
C GLU A 421 2.66 1.27 11.04
N ASN A 422 2.68 1.41 9.71
CA ASN A 422 3.85 1.87 8.95
C ASN A 422 4.15 3.36 9.15
N PHE A 423 3.19 4.15 9.63
CA PHE A 423 3.43 5.55 9.99
C PHE A 423 4.14 5.66 11.34
N ASP A 424 4.99 6.68 11.49
CA ASP A 424 5.62 7.02 12.78
C ASP A 424 4.54 7.18 13.87
N LYS A 425 4.81 6.70 15.08
CA LYS A 425 3.89 6.80 16.24
C LYS A 425 3.47 8.24 16.56
N LYS A 426 4.27 9.23 16.15
CA LYS A 426 4.00 10.66 16.33
C LYS A 426 3.23 11.28 15.15
N SER A 427 2.96 10.52 14.09
CA SER A 427 2.24 11.02 12.92
C SER A 427 0.78 11.32 13.26
N GLU A 428 0.29 12.49 12.83
CA GLU A 428 -1.10 12.93 13.05
C GLU A 428 -2.11 11.89 12.55
N ILE A 429 -1.89 11.30 11.37
CA ILE A 429 -2.82 10.31 10.79
C ILE A 429 -2.89 9.02 11.62
N ARG A 430 -1.76 8.60 12.20
CA ARG A 430 -1.72 7.40 13.05
C ARG A 430 -2.45 7.64 14.37
N ILE A 431 -2.16 8.76 15.02
CA ILE A 431 -2.82 9.17 16.26
C ILE A 431 -4.34 9.32 16.04
N ALA A 432 -4.74 9.99 14.95
CA ALA A 432 -6.14 10.16 14.58
C ALA A 432 -6.85 8.81 14.37
N THR A 433 -6.21 7.90 13.64
CA THR A 433 -6.79 6.58 13.34
C THR A 433 -6.90 5.69 14.58
N GLU A 434 -5.87 5.66 15.43
CA GLU A 434 -5.92 4.96 16.71
C GLU A 434 -7.01 5.55 17.63
N TYR A 435 -7.21 6.87 17.59
CA TYR A 435 -8.30 7.53 18.32
C TYR A 435 -9.69 7.11 17.82
N ILE A 436 -9.90 7.06 16.49
CA ILE A 436 -11.17 6.60 15.89
C ILE A 436 -11.44 5.16 16.31
N ASN A 437 -10.47 4.28 16.14
CA ASN A 437 -10.62 2.86 16.49
C ASN A 437 -10.92 2.65 17.98
N LYS A 438 -10.44 3.52 18.87
CA LYS A 438 -10.73 3.43 20.30
C LYS A 438 -12.12 3.95 20.67
N ASN A 439 -12.57 5.04 20.05
CA ASN A 439 -13.74 5.80 20.52
C ASN A 439 -14.97 5.71 19.62
N TYR A 440 -14.85 5.26 18.38
CA TYR A 440 -15.92 5.19 17.38
C TYR A 440 -16.12 3.74 16.87
N PHE A 441 -17.06 3.55 15.94
CA PHE A 441 -17.46 2.25 15.37
C PHE A 441 -16.35 1.51 14.57
N GLY A 442 -15.24 2.18 14.26
CA GLY A 442 -14.10 1.61 13.52
C GLY A 442 -14.11 2.00 12.05
N ILE A 443 -12.95 1.88 11.39
CA ILE A 443 -12.74 2.34 10.02
C ILE A 443 -12.50 1.21 9.01
N THR A 444 -12.50 -0.04 9.45
CA THR A 444 -12.21 -1.20 8.59
C THR A 444 -13.50 -1.96 8.29
N PRO A 445 -14.14 -1.73 7.13
CA PRO A 445 -15.40 -2.37 6.80
C PRO A 445 -15.20 -3.85 6.43
N LEU A 446 -16.06 -4.69 6.99
CA LEU A 446 -16.35 -6.05 6.55
C LEU A 446 -17.76 -6.07 5.99
N THR A 447 -17.90 -6.47 4.72
CA THR A 447 -19.16 -6.39 4.02
C THR A 447 -19.75 -7.77 3.79
N ILE A 448 -21.05 -7.91 4.02
CA ILE A 448 -21.79 -9.14 3.77
C ILE A 448 -22.91 -8.83 2.78
N LEU A 449 -22.81 -9.44 1.60
CA LEU A 449 -23.84 -9.42 0.58
C LEU A 449 -24.80 -10.60 0.78
N PHE A 450 -26.08 -10.31 0.88
CA PHE A 450 -27.16 -11.28 0.88
C PHE A 450 -27.96 -11.15 -0.43
N GLU A 451 -28.23 -12.27 -1.10
CA GLU A 451 -29.00 -12.33 -2.36
C GLU A 451 -30.13 -13.36 -2.23
N THR A 452 -31.31 -13.01 -2.74
CA THR A 452 -32.49 -13.90 -2.85
C THR A 452 -33.09 -13.78 -4.25
N ASP A 453 -33.72 -14.85 -4.72
CA ASP A 453 -34.43 -14.85 -6.01
C ASP A 453 -35.83 -14.23 -5.89
N GLU A 454 -36.37 -14.14 -4.67
CA GLU A 454 -37.69 -13.59 -4.37
C GLU A 454 -37.72 -12.06 -4.52
N GLU A 455 -38.63 -11.55 -5.35
CA GLU A 455 -38.93 -10.12 -5.42
C GLU A 455 -39.50 -9.62 -4.09
N ASP A 456 -39.08 -8.44 -3.64
CA ASP A 456 -39.39 -7.94 -2.30
C ASP A 456 -38.94 -8.87 -1.17
N GLY A 457 -37.95 -9.72 -1.42
CA GLY A 457 -37.46 -10.72 -0.47
C GLY A 457 -36.95 -10.09 0.82
N PHE A 458 -36.17 -9.01 0.76
CA PHE A 458 -35.67 -8.31 1.96
C PHE A 458 -36.71 -7.38 2.63
N LYS A 459 -37.98 -7.42 2.22
CA LYS A 459 -39.11 -6.94 3.05
C LYS A 459 -39.66 -8.03 3.97
N ASN A 460 -39.30 -9.29 3.75
CA ASN A 460 -39.73 -10.43 4.56
C ASN A 460 -39.08 -10.39 5.96
N PRO A 461 -39.87 -10.32 7.05
CA PRO A 461 -39.36 -10.32 8.42
C PRO A 461 -38.43 -11.48 8.75
N ASN A 462 -38.67 -12.68 8.21
CA ASN A 462 -37.83 -13.85 8.46
C ASN A 462 -36.41 -13.65 7.91
N LEU A 463 -36.25 -12.99 6.76
CA LEU A 463 -34.94 -12.70 6.18
C LEU A 463 -34.24 -11.59 6.95
N LEU A 464 -34.98 -10.53 7.29
CA LEU A 464 -34.45 -9.42 8.11
C LEU A 464 -33.97 -9.90 9.49
N LEU A 465 -34.69 -10.81 10.15
CA LEU A 465 -34.31 -11.37 11.46
C LEU A 465 -33.02 -12.18 11.38
N LYS A 466 -32.75 -12.86 10.25
CA LYS A 466 -31.51 -13.60 10.03
C LYS A 466 -30.33 -12.65 9.86
N ILE A 467 -30.48 -11.60 9.04
CA ILE A 467 -29.48 -10.54 8.92
C ILE A 467 -29.22 -9.93 10.30
N ASP A 468 -30.28 -9.59 11.04
CA ASP A 468 -30.19 -9.01 12.38
C ASP A 468 -29.44 -9.92 13.37
N SER A 469 -29.71 -11.22 13.32
CA SER A 469 -29.03 -12.20 14.17
C SER A 469 -27.53 -12.26 13.89
N ILE A 470 -27.14 -12.22 12.61
CA ILE A 470 -25.73 -12.24 12.19
C ILE A 470 -24.99 -10.98 12.64
N ILE A 471 -25.57 -9.80 12.40
CA ILE A 471 -24.94 -8.53 12.82
C ILE A 471 -24.88 -8.41 14.34
N ASN A 472 -25.95 -8.74 15.07
CA ASN A 472 -25.95 -8.69 16.54
C ASN A 472 -24.95 -9.69 17.15
N PHE A 473 -24.71 -10.83 16.49
CA PHE A 473 -23.65 -11.74 16.90
C PHE A 473 -22.27 -11.14 16.64
N ALA A 474 -22.07 -10.54 15.46
CA ALA A 474 -20.81 -9.91 15.10
C ALA A 474 -20.43 -8.79 16.08
N GLU A 475 -21.37 -7.92 16.46
CA GLU A 475 -21.16 -6.80 17.40
C GLU A 475 -20.73 -7.24 18.81
N LYS A 476 -20.96 -8.52 19.18
CA LYS A 476 -20.50 -9.08 20.47
C LYS A 476 -19.05 -9.56 20.42
N ILE A 477 -18.45 -9.65 19.25
CA ILE A 477 -17.06 -10.10 19.10
C ILE A 477 -16.13 -8.92 19.46
N PRO A 478 -15.07 -9.15 20.27
CA PRO A 478 -14.08 -8.12 20.54
C PRO A 478 -13.54 -7.47 19.26
N TYR A 479 -13.26 -6.17 19.31
CA TYR A 479 -12.81 -5.33 18.18
C TYR A 479 -13.84 -5.08 17.08
N VAL A 480 -15.03 -5.70 17.13
CA VAL A 480 -16.14 -5.31 16.25
C VAL A 480 -16.85 -4.10 16.88
N GLY A 481 -17.09 -3.08 16.06
CA GLY A 481 -17.90 -1.93 16.43
C GLY A 481 -19.36 -2.17 16.09
N LYS A 482 -19.97 -1.21 15.38
CA LYS A 482 -21.37 -1.26 14.97
C LYS A 482 -21.52 -1.75 13.54
N SER A 483 -22.73 -2.17 13.20
CA SER A 483 -23.10 -2.64 11.87
C SER A 483 -24.18 -1.76 11.25
N MET A 484 -24.07 -1.51 9.96
CA MET A 484 -25.09 -0.86 9.14
C MET A 484 -25.76 -1.90 8.25
N ALA A 485 -27.07 -2.05 8.39
CA ALA A 485 -27.88 -2.98 7.61
C ALA A 485 -29.34 -2.51 7.61
N ILE A 486 -30.09 -2.93 6.58
CA ILE A 486 -31.53 -2.65 6.48
C ILE A 486 -32.30 -3.14 7.71
N SER A 487 -31.92 -4.27 8.30
CA SER A 487 -32.57 -4.81 9.50
C SER A 487 -32.52 -3.83 10.67
N SER A 488 -31.35 -3.23 10.93
CA SER A 488 -31.15 -2.21 11.96
C SER A 488 -31.96 -0.96 11.68
N PHE A 489 -32.05 -0.56 10.40
CA PHE A 489 -32.84 0.59 9.99
C PHE A 489 -34.34 0.39 10.23
N ILE A 490 -34.89 -0.77 9.85
CA ILE A 490 -36.30 -1.12 10.11
C ILE A 490 -36.62 -1.13 11.61
N LYS A 491 -35.73 -1.64 12.47
CA LYS A 491 -35.89 -1.56 13.94
C LYS A 491 -35.99 -0.12 14.43
N ARG A 492 -35.19 0.79 13.87
CA ARG A 492 -35.22 2.22 14.20
C ARG A 492 -36.53 2.87 13.79
N LEU A 493 -36.99 2.63 12.55
CA LEU A 493 -38.28 3.15 12.09
C LEU A 493 -39.44 2.66 12.95
N TYR A 494 -39.45 1.37 13.29
CA TYR A 494 -40.52 0.80 14.10
C TYR A 494 -40.52 1.35 15.52
N LYS A 495 -39.35 1.54 16.14
CA LYS A 495 -39.22 2.22 17.44
C LYS A 495 -39.70 3.66 17.37
N ALA A 496 -39.28 4.42 16.36
CA ALA A 496 -39.65 5.83 16.20
C ALA A 496 -41.17 6.00 16.07
N LEU A 497 -41.83 5.19 15.24
CA LEU A 497 -43.28 5.20 15.05
C LEU A 497 -44.05 4.89 16.34
N ASN A 498 -43.44 4.13 17.25
CA ASN A 498 -44.02 3.74 18.54
C ASN A 498 -43.50 4.61 19.71
N GLN A 499 -43.32 5.91 19.47
CA GLN A 499 -42.96 6.90 20.50
C GLN A 499 -41.63 6.61 21.20
N ASP A 500 -40.64 6.12 20.45
CA ASP A 500 -39.29 5.79 20.94
C ASP A 500 -39.23 4.74 22.06
N LYS A 501 -40.31 3.98 22.27
CA LYS A 501 -40.37 2.94 23.30
C LYS A 501 -39.37 1.81 23.01
N PRO A 502 -38.46 1.46 23.94
CA PRO A 502 -37.41 0.47 23.71
C PRO A 502 -37.92 -0.92 23.29
N GLU A 503 -39.10 -1.33 23.74
CA GLU A 503 -39.74 -2.62 23.42
C GLU A 503 -40.13 -2.79 21.93
N PHE A 504 -40.12 -1.68 21.17
CA PHE A 504 -40.37 -1.65 19.72
C PHE A 504 -39.08 -1.59 18.90
N TYR A 505 -37.90 -1.64 19.52
CA TYR A 505 -36.63 -1.83 18.81
C TYR A 505 -36.47 -3.30 18.37
N LYS A 506 -37.34 -3.73 17.46
CA LYS A 506 -37.44 -5.09 16.92
C LYS A 506 -37.98 -5.05 15.50
N ILE A 507 -37.77 -6.12 14.75
CA ILE A 507 -38.33 -6.23 13.41
C ILE A 507 -39.83 -6.61 13.54
N PRO A 508 -40.76 -5.91 12.86
CA PRO A 508 -42.17 -6.29 12.83
C PRO A 508 -42.36 -7.70 12.27
N LYS A 509 -43.33 -8.46 12.80
CA LYS A 509 -43.61 -9.82 12.32
C LYS A 509 -44.35 -9.86 10.97
N ASP A 510 -44.96 -8.75 10.57
CA ASP A 510 -45.75 -8.63 9.34
C ASP A 510 -44.96 -7.93 8.23
N LYS A 511 -44.91 -8.56 7.05
CA LYS A 511 -44.26 -8.03 5.83
C LYS A 511 -44.93 -6.73 5.37
N ASN A 512 -46.25 -6.60 5.51
CA ASN A 512 -46.95 -5.39 5.09
C ASN A 512 -46.55 -4.19 5.94
N LEU A 513 -46.41 -4.40 7.26
CA LEU A 513 -45.94 -3.36 8.17
C LEU A 513 -44.48 -2.96 7.88
N VAL A 514 -43.59 -3.90 7.55
CA VAL A 514 -42.24 -3.56 7.07
C VAL A 514 -42.28 -2.70 5.81
N SER A 515 -43.14 -3.07 4.85
CA SER A 515 -43.30 -2.33 3.60
C SER A 515 -43.85 -0.91 3.84
N GLN A 516 -44.80 -0.77 4.77
CA GLN A 516 -45.33 0.53 5.19
C GLN A 516 -44.28 1.40 5.87
N LEU A 517 -43.41 0.83 6.73
CA LEU A 517 -42.33 1.59 7.37
C LEU A 517 -41.35 2.17 6.32
N ILE A 518 -40.96 1.34 5.35
CA ILE A 518 -40.09 1.78 4.24
C ILE A 518 -40.77 2.89 3.45
N PHE A 519 -42.05 2.72 3.12
CA PHE A 519 -42.82 3.71 2.38
C PHE A 519 -42.91 5.06 3.13
N LEU A 520 -43.31 5.03 4.41
CA LEU A 520 -43.38 6.23 5.24
C LEU A 520 -42.04 6.96 5.33
N TYR A 521 -40.93 6.23 5.47
CA TYR A 521 -39.62 6.85 5.45
C TYR A 521 -39.30 7.47 4.08
N SER A 522 -39.58 6.77 2.98
CA SER A 522 -39.32 7.29 1.62
C SER A 522 -40.10 8.56 1.28
N MET A 523 -41.22 8.83 1.98
CA MET A 523 -41.97 10.07 1.84
C MET A 523 -41.40 11.24 2.68
N ALA A 524 -40.74 10.93 3.79
CA ALA A 524 -40.29 11.91 4.77
C ALA A 524 -38.77 12.19 4.71
N GLY A 525 -37.98 11.23 4.26
CA GLY A 525 -36.52 11.28 4.21
C GLY A 525 -35.92 11.08 2.85
N ASP A 526 -34.59 10.99 2.82
CA ASP A 526 -33.84 10.80 1.60
C ASP A 526 -33.96 9.34 1.14
N PRO A 527 -34.56 9.06 -0.04
CA PRO A 527 -34.64 7.71 -0.56
C PRO A 527 -33.27 7.04 -0.77
N SER A 528 -32.21 7.84 -0.97
CA SER A 528 -30.85 7.35 -1.20
C SER A 528 -30.22 6.70 0.04
N ASP A 529 -30.78 6.92 1.24
CA ASP A 529 -30.35 6.24 2.47
C ASP A 529 -30.45 4.72 2.36
N PHE A 530 -31.42 4.22 1.58
CA PHE A 530 -31.61 2.79 1.33
C PHE A 530 -30.66 2.23 0.27
N GLU A 531 -30.18 3.04 -0.68
CA GLU A 531 -29.37 2.59 -1.82
C GLU A 531 -28.04 1.95 -1.42
N SER A 532 -27.53 2.29 -0.23
CA SER A 532 -26.31 1.68 0.33
C SER A 532 -26.55 0.32 1.03
N MET A 533 -27.82 -0.02 1.29
CA MET A 533 -28.22 -1.18 2.10
C MET A 533 -29.08 -2.19 1.36
N VAL A 534 -29.92 -1.78 0.41
CA VAL A 534 -30.79 -2.68 -0.39
C VAL A 534 -30.90 -2.20 -1.83
N THR A 535 -31.08 -3.14 -2.75
CA THR A 535 -31.44 -2.81 -4.13
C THR A 535 -32.90 -2.37 -4.21
N SER A 536 -33.26 -1.62 -5.26
CA SER A 536 -34.62 -1.11 -5.48
C SER A 536 -35.68 -2.21 -5.57
N ASP A 537 -35.31 -3.40 -6.06
CA ASP A 537 -36.15 -4.61 -6.12
C ASP A 537 -36.16 -5.44 -4.83
N PHE A 538 -35.40 -5.01 -3.80
CA PHE A 538 -35.23 -5.69 -2.52
C PHE A 538 -34.78 -7.17 -2.65
N LYS A 539 -34.10 -7.52 -3.75
CA LYS A 539 -33.51 -8.87 -3.96
C LYS A 539 -32.11 -9.01 -3.40
N LYS A 540 -31.42 -7.90 -3.16
CA LYS A 540 -30.07 -7.88 -2.58
C LYS A 540 -30.04 -6.95 -1.38
N ALA A 541 -29.39 -7.39 -0.32
CA ALA A 541 -29.14 -6.59 0.87
C ALA A 541 -27.66 -6.61 1.22
N ASN A 542 -27.19 -5.47 1.69
CA ASN A 542 -25.83 -5.21 2.10
C ASN A 542 -25.80 -4.96 3.61
N ALA A 543 -24.93 -5.68 4.32
CA ALA A 543 -24.61 -5.38 5.71
C ALA A 543 -23.11 -5.04 5.83
N THR A 544 -22.81 -3.87 6.36
CA THR A 544 -21.44 -3.42 6.61
C THR A 544 -21.18 -3.47 8.10
N ILE A 545 -20.21 -4.28 8.52
CA ILE A 545 -19.75 -4.42 9.89
C ILE A 545 -18.44 -3.66 10.01
N PHE A 546 -18.37 -2.67 10.90
CA PHE A 546 -17.15 -1.89 11.09
C PHE A 546 -16.28 -2.51 12.18
N ILE A 547 -15.00 -2.71 11.84
CA ILE A 547 -14.01 -3.31 12.72
C ILE A 547 -13.00 -2.25 13.15
N LYS A 548 -12.63 -2.27 14.42
CA LYS A 548 -11.75 -1.30 15.10
C LYS A 548 -10.26 -1.66 15.00
N THR A 549 -9.89 -2.48 14.01
CA THR A 549 -8.50 -2.91 13.77
C THR A 549 -8.30 -3.33 12.32
N SER A 550 -7.08 -3.18 11.81
CA SER A 550 -6.63 -3.74 10.53
C SER A 550 -5.69 -4.93 10.72
N ASN A 551 -5.48 -5.38 11.95
CA ASN A 551 -4.65 -6.55 12.25
C ASN A 551 -5.29 -7.83 11.70
N THR A 552 -4.62 -8.43 10.72
CA THR A 552 -5.14 -9.55 9.94
C THR A 552 -5.33 -10.84 10.74
N GLU A 553 -4.61 -11.05 11.84
CA GLU A 553 -4.80 -12.20 12.73
C GLU A 553 -6.15 -12.11 13.46
N ILE A 554 -6.44 -10.93 14.02
CA ILE A 554 -7.73 -10.64 14.66
C ILE A 554 -8.85 -10.69 13.61
N LEU A 555 -8.64 -10.10 12.42
CA LEU A 555 -9.62 -10.14 11.33
C LEU A 555 -9.94 -11.58 10.88
N LYS A 556 -8.92 -12.47 10.78
CA LYS A 556 -9.11 -13.89 10.48
C LYS A 556 -10.04 -14.56 11.48
N GLU A 557 -9.86 -14.29 12.77
CA GLU A 557 -10.72 -14.83 13.83
C GLU A 557 -12.16 -14.30 13.76
N ILE A 558 -12.34 -12.98 13.58
CA ILE A 558 -13.65 -12.34 13.45
C ILE A 558 -14.41 -12.92 12.26
N VAL A 559 -13.80 -12.92 11.07
CA VAL A 559 -14.42 -13.43 9.84
C VAL A 559 -14.77 -14.91 9.97
N LYS A 560 -13.92 -15.71 10.61
CA LYS A 560 -14.20 -17.12 10.87
C LYS A 560 -15.43 -17.30 11.77
N LYS A 561 -15.49 -16.60 12.90
CA LYS A 561 -16.65 -16.66 13.83
C LYS A 561 -17.95 -16.26 13.14
N ILE A 562 -17.95 -15.16 12.38
CA ILE A 562 -19.13 -14.69 11.65
C ILE A 562 -19.55 -15.72 10.59
N LYS A 563 -18.61 -16.27 9.82
CA LYS A 563 -18.89 -17.28 8.79
C LYS A 563 -19.48 -18.56 9.40
N ASP A 564 -18.90 -19.04 10.50
CA ASP A 564 -19.35 -20.25 11.18
C ASP A 564 -20.74 -20.08 11.81
N TYR A 565 -21.04 -18.90 12.36
CA TYR A 565 -22.37 -18.56 12.88
C TYR A 565 -23.40 -18.43 11.74
N SER A 566 -23.05 -17.74 10.65
CA SER A 566 -23.94 -17.48 9.52
C SER A 566 -24.37 -18.76 8.80
N LYS A 567 -23.46 -19.74 8.63
CA LYS A 567 -23.79 -21.05 8.04
C LYS A 567 -24.95 -21.75 8.75
N ARG A 568 -24.98 -21.70 10.08
CA ARG A 568 -26.04 -22.34 10.89
C ARG A 568 -27.43 -21.72 10.65
N ILE A 569 -27.47 -20.46 10.23
CA ILE A 569 -28.69 -19.68 10.03
C ILE A 569 -29.18 -19.74 8.57
N ILE A 570 -28.24 -19.73 7.62
CA ILE A 570 -28.54 -19.53 6.19
C ILE A 570 -28.61 -20.86 5.41
N ASP A 571 -27.87 -21.91 5.79
CA ASP A 571 -27.76 -23.15 4.98
C ASP A 571 -29.09 -23.91 4.78
N ARG A 572 -30.19 -23.50 5.43
CA ARG A 572 -31.52 -24.12 5.30
C ARG A 572 -32.47 -23.39 4.34
N GLU A 573 -32.00 -22.37 3.63
CA GLU A 573 -32.84 -21.37 2.97
C GLU A 573 -32.31 -20.97 1.59
N ASN A 574 -33.17 -20.42 0.74
CA ASN A 574 -32.82 -20.00 -0.61
C ASN A 574 -32.13 -18.60 -0.65
N ILE A 575 -31.13 -18.39 0.22
CA ILE A 575 -30.37 -17.14 0.31
C ILE A 575 -28.89 -17.41 0.06
N LYS A 576 -28.28 -16.65 -0.84
CA LYS A 576 -26.84 -16.68 -1.07
C LYS A 576 -26.16 -15.60 -0.24
N MET A 577 -25.11 -15.98 0.48
CA MET A 577 -24.29 -15.06 1.29
C MET A 577 -22.86 -15.00 0.77
N SER A 578 -22.32 -13.79 0.58
CA SER A 578 -20.90 -13.57 0.24
C SER A 578 -20.27 -12.56 1.20
N ILE A 579 -19.12 -12.91 1.78
CA ILE A 579 -18.36 -12.02 2.68
C ILE A 579 -17.20 -11.41 1.90
N THR A 580 -17.11 -10.08 1.93
CA THR A 580 -16.08 -9.27 1.27
C THR A 580 -15.75 -8.02 2.10
N GLY A 581 -15.23 -6.96 1.48
CA GLY A 581 -14.80 -5.73 2.13
C GLY A 581 -13.32 -5.74 2.48
N ASN A 582 -12.79 -4.57 2.86
CA ASN A 582 -11.36 -4.36 3.13
C ASN A 582 -10.81 -5.36 4.15
N ALA A 583 -11.56 -5.65 5.21
CA ALA A 583 -11.19 -6.66 6.21
C ALA A 583 -10.87 -8.02 5.58
N ARG A 584 -11.70 -8.50 4.63
CA ARG A 584 -11.51 -9.78 3.95
C ARG A 584 -10.34 -9.72 2.97
N LEU A 585 -10.17 -8.61 2.25
CA LEU A 585 -9.11 -8.43 1.28
C LEU A 585 -7.72 -8.39 1.94
N PHE A 586 -7.58 -7.75 3.11
CA PHE A 586 -6.33 -7.75 3.88
C PHE A 586 -5.92 -9.16 4.33
N ILE A 587 -6.88 -9.99 4.77
CA ILE A 587 -6.61 -11.40 5.11
C ILE A 587 -6.06 -12.18 3.91
N ILE A 588 -6.63 -11.95 2.73
CA ILE A 588 -6.21 -12.64 1.50
C ILE A 588 -4.84 -12.15 1.07
N MET A 589 -4.59 -10.84 1.15
CA MET A 589 -3.29 -10.25 0.85
C MET A 589 -2.17 -10.95 1.64
N ASP A 590 -2.31 -11.08 2.96
CA ASP A 590 -1.33 -11.77 3.81
C ASP A 590 -1.05 -13.21 3.35
N ASN A 591 -2.10 -13.97 3.04
CA ASN A 591 -1.94 -15.35 2.58
C ASN A 591 -1.22 -15.42 1.23
N LEU A 592 -1.48 -14.46 0.34
CA LEU A 592 -0.79 -14.34 -0.95
C LEU A 592 0.67 -13.90 -0.80
N ILE A 593 0.99 -13.02 0.17
CA ILE A 593 2.36 -12.62 0.50
C ILE A 593 3.17 -13.86 0.92
N VAL A 594 2.66 -14.64 1.88
CA VAL A 594 3.40 -15.81 2.40
C VAL A 594 3.63 -16.86 1.31
N LYS A 595 2.56 -17.26 0.61
CA LYS A 595 2.65 -18.27 -0.45
C LYS A 595 3.51 -17.78 -1.61
N GLY A 596 3.32 -16.52 -2.01
CA GLY A 596 4.08 -15.88 -3.08
C GLY A 596 5.57 -15.79 -2.75
N GLN A 597 5.91 -15.46 -1.50
CA GLN A 597 7.29 -15.35 -1.04
C GLN A 597 8.05 -16.68 -1.12
N ILE A 598 7.42 -17.76 -0.66
CA ILE A 598 8.04 -19.09 -0.74
C ILE A 598 8.32 -19.45 -2.21
N LEU A 599 7.35 -19.22 -3.09
CA LEU A 599 7.48 -19.50 -4.51
C LEU A 599 8.55 -18.64 -5.19
N SER A 600 8.61 -17.33 -4.88
CA SER A 600 9.62 -16.45 -5.49
C SER A 600 11.02 -16.78 -5.02
N LEU A 601 11.22 -17.11 -3.73
CA LEU A 601 12.53 -17.52 -3.21
C LEU A 601 13.02 -18.82 -3.86
N ILE A 602 12.16 -19.83 -3.92
CA ILE A 602 12.50 -21.11 -4.58
C ILE A 602 12.85 -20.85 -6.05
N SER A 603 12.05 -20.03 -6.74
CA SER A 603 12.30 -19.68 -8.14
C SER A 603 13.61 -18.91 -8.33
N ALA A 604 13.90 -17.93 -7.46
CA ALA A 604 15.14 -17.16 -7.48
C ALA A 604 16.35 -18.06 -7.30
N PHE A 605 16.30 -18.94 -6.30
CA PHE A 605 17.35 -19.90 -6.02
C PHE A 605 17.61 -20.86 -7.18
N ILE A 606 16.55 -21.44 -7.77
CA ILE A 606 16.67 -22.33 -8.92
C ILE A 606 17.26 -21.58 -10.12
N LEU A 607 16.80 -20.36 -10.41
CA LEU A 607 17.27 -19.58 -11.55
C LEU A 607 18.73 -19.16 -11.39
N VAL A 608 19.11 -18.61 -10.23
CA VAL A 608 20.50 -18.19 -9.99
C VAL A 608 21.45 -19.39 -9.95
N PHE A 609 21.06 -20.49 -9.30
CA PHE A 609 21.84 -21.73 -9.32
C PHE A 609 22.03 -22.27 -10.75
N SER A 610 20.98 -22.26 -11.57
CA SER A 610 21.04 -22.73 -12.95
C SER A 610 21.97 -21.86 -13.80
N ILE A 611 21.82 -20.53 -13.72
CA ILE A 611 22.63 -19.57 -14.46
C ILE A 611 24.11 -19.72 -14.06
N THR A 612 24.42 -19.68 -12.77
CA THR A 612 25.80 -19.80 -12.28
C THR A 612 26.42 -21.16 -12.63
N SER A 613 25.68 -22.26 -12.49
CA SER A 613 26.15 -23.61 -12.86
C SER A 613 26.47 -23.74 -14.34
N LEU A 614 25.61 -23.21 -15.22
CA LEU A 614 25.82 -23.23 -16.67
C LEU A 614 27.04 -22.41 -17.07
N ILE A 615 27.21 -21.24 -16.47
CA ILE A 615 28.32 -20.34 -16.75
C ILE A 615 29.65 -20.90 -16.27
N LEU A 616 29.68 -21.43 -15.05
CA LEU A 616 30.88 -22.06 -14.47
C LEU A 616 31.12 -23.46 -15.04
N ARG A 617 30.19 -23.98 -15.86
CA ARG A 617 30.20 -25.34 -16.42
C ARG A 617 30.39 -26.40 -15.34
N SER A 618 29.84 -26.16 -14.15
CA SER A 618 30.05 -27.00 -12.98
C SER A 618 28.93 -26.81 -11.96
N LEU A 619 28.19 -27.89 -11.69
CA LEU A 619 27.16 -27.93 -10.65
C LEU A 619 27.75 -27.70 -9.25
N ARG A 620 28.96 -28.22 -9.01
CA ARG A 620 29.65 -28.04 -7.72
C ARG A 620 30.02 -26.58 -7.49
N ALA A 621 30.50 -25.89 -8.53
CA ALA A 621 30.85 -24.48 -8.42
C ALA A 621 29.60 -23.61 -8.22
N GLY A 622 28.50 -23.92 -8.91
CA GLY A 622 27.20 -23.28 -8.68
C GLY A 622 26.69 -23.48 -7.24
N LEU A 623 26.81 -24.69 -6.68
CA LEU A 623 26.43 -24.97 -5.29
C LEU A 623 27.27 -24.17 -4.29
N LEU A 624 28.58 -24.03 -4.54
CA LEU A 624 29.46 -23.24 -3.68
C LEU A 624 29.12 -21.74 -3.73
N SER A 625 28.75 -21.22 -4.90
CA SER A 625 28.26 -19.83 -5.05
C SER A 625 26.92 -19.60 -4.35
N PHE A 626 26.07 -20.63 -4.27
CA PHE A 626 24.75 -20.56 -3.66
C PHE A 626 24.77 -20.44 -2.13
N ILE A 627 25.73 -21.09 -1.45
CA ILE A 627 25.75 -21.20 0.02
C ILE A 627 25.73 -19.82 0.72
N PRO A 628 26.60 -18.84 0.38
CA PRO A 628 26.57 -17.54 1.04
C PRO A 628 25.22 -16.81 0.88
N MET A 629 24.60 -16.93 -0.29
CA MET A 629 23.29 -16.32 -0.57
C MET A 629 22.21 -16.96 0.31
N PHE A 630 22.22 -18.29 0.42
CA PHE A 630 21.29 -19.03 1.26
C PHE A 630 21.44 -18.63 2.74
N VAL A 631 22.67 -18.54 3.24
CA VAL A 631 22.96 -18.08 4.61
C VAL A 631 22.40 -16.68 4.84
N THR A 632 22.63 -15.74 3.91
CA THR A 632 22.12 -14.37 4.01
C THR A 632 20.59 -14.33 4.10
N VAL A 633 19.89 -15.05 3.24
CA VAL A 633 18.41 -15.07 3.20
C VAL A 633 17.82 -15.69 4.45
N ILE A 634 18.35 -16.84 4.88
CA ILE A 634 17.90 -17.53 6.10
C ILE A 634 18.15 -16.67 7.34
N THR A 635 19.31 -16.01 7.41
CA THR A 635 19.64 -15.09 8.50
C THR A 635 18.69 -13.88 8.52
N ASN A 636 18.37 -13.31 7.36
CA ASN A 636 17.42 -12.20 7.25
C ASN A 636 16.04 -12.58 7.83
N PHE A 637 15.50 -13.74 7.46
CA PHE A 637 14.24 -14.24 8.02
C PHE A 637 14.34 -14.59 9.51
N GLY A 638 15.50 -15.07 9.96
CA GLY A 638 15.81 -15.25 11.38
C GLY A 638 15.68 -13.96 12.18
N ILE A 639 16.32 -12.89 11.68
CA ILE A 639 16.26 -11.56 12.28
C ILE A 639 14.80 -11.09 12.32
N MET A 640 14.04 -11.27 11.25
CA MET A 640 12.62 -10.91 11.24
C MET A 640 11.83 -11.62 12.34
N GLY A 641 12.01 -12.93 12.51
CA GLY A 641 11.32 -13.71 13.52
C GLY A 641 11.72 -13.38 14.97
N PHE A 642 13.01 -13.17 15.25
CA PHE A 642 13.48 -12.87 16.61
C PHE A 642 13.23 -11.44 17.06
N PHE A 643 13.32 -10.47 16.15
CA PHE A 643 13.12 -9.05 16.44
C PHE A 643 11.69 -8.58 16.16
N ASN A 644 10.79 -9.51 15.81
CA ASN A 644 9.37 -9.23 15.56
C ASN A 644 9.17 -8.18 14.43
N PHE A 645 10.02 -8.24 13.40
CA PHE A 645 9.79 -7.51 12.15
C PHE A 645 8.82 -8.31 11.30
N ALA A 646 7.76 -7.64 10.85
CA ALA A 646 6.70 -8.27 10.10
C ALA A 646 7.10 -8.60 8.68
N LEU A 647 6.63 -9.74 8.17
CA LEU A 647 6.60 -10.00 6.74
C LEU A 647 5.36 -9.31 6.15
N THR A 648 5.62 -8.17 5.55
CA THR A 648 4.66 -7.29 4.88
C THR A 648 4.84 -7.36 3.37
N HIS A 649 3.94 -6.70 2.64
CA HIS A 649 4.07 -6.52 1.20
C HIS A 649 5.44 -5.95 0.80
N SER A 650 5.86 -4.84 1.43
CA SER A 650 7.12 -4.16 1.08
C SER A 650 8.39 -4.85 1.61
N THR A 651 8.32 -5.62 2.70
CA THR A 651 9.49 -6.37 3.21
C THR A 651 9.71 -7.70 2.47
N SER A 652 8.66 -8.24 1.84
CA SER A 652 8.74 -9.50 1.07
C SER A 652 9.73 -9.43 -0.10
N ILE A 653 9.83 -8.27 -0.77
CA ILE A 653 10.72 -8.08 -1.91
C ILE A 653 12.22 -8.08 -1.54
N VAL A 654 12.57 -7.75 -0.30
CA VAL A 654 13.97 -7.57 0.14
C VAL A 654 14.79 -8.85 -0.05
N ALA A 655 14.24 -10.01 0.30
CA ALA A 655 14.98 -11.27 0.19
C ALA A 655 15.25 -11.65 -1.28
N SER A 656 14.31 -11.38 -2.19
CA SER A 656 14.52 -11.66 -3.63
C SER A 656 15.53 -10.69 -4.25
N ILE A 657 15.54 -9.43 -3.82
CA ILE A 657 16.56 -8.44 -4.20
C ILE A 657 17.94 -8.90 -3.70
N ALA A 658 18.04 -9.33 -2.45
CA ALA A 658 19.30 -9.83 -1.88
C ALA A 658 19.84 -11.04 -2.66
N ILE A 659 18.98 -11.95 -3.11
CA ILE A 659 19.37 -13.09 -3.97
C ILE A 659 19.82 -12.64 -5.36
N GLY A 660 19.21 -11.60 -5.93
CA GLY A 660 19.62 -11.11 -7.25
C GLY A 660 20.96 -10.36 -7.23
N ILE A 661 21.23 -9.62 -6.15
CA ILE A 661 22.43 -8.79 -6.01
C ILE A 661 23.63 -9.58 -5.48
N GLY A 662 23.39 -10.46 -4.49
CA GLY A 662 24.42 -11.32 -3.89
C GLY A 662 24.84 -12.42 -4.85
#